data_AF-A0A1Y1VCZ1-F1
#
_entry.id   AF-A0A1Y1VCZ1-F1
#
_cell.length_a   1.000
_cell.length_b   1.000
_cell.length_c   1.000
_cell.angle_alpha   90.00
_cell.angle_beta   90.00
_cell.angle_gamma   90.00
#
_symmetry.space_group_name_H-M   'P 1'
#
loop_
_entity.id
_entity.type
_entity.pdbx_description
1 polymer ?
#
loop_
_entity_poly.entity_id
_entity_poly.type
_entity_poly.pdbx_seq_one_letter_code
_entity_poly.pdbx_strand_id
1 'polypeptide(L)'
;MNKNNKISVIETHDIKTKNVLDAIFKITSLEKLYINSNDLIEIPDSIGNLTNLTNLYLYNNKLTTLPNTIGNLKNLKNLHLNNNNFTALPESISKLSNLEELYLEYNELTNLPDSISNLKKLYVLYLNYNKLTTLPETIGKLSNLSQLNLDDNNITTLPNSISSLSNLKELCIANNKLTTLPDSISNLTNLYSLYMVNNNVNTFPDSFKKLKNLCILNISENKLTEFPKVIESLNNIIELNVGNNNLTTLSDTIFSNLTNLQYLHLNDNHLTVIPDSIGNLFHLSSLNLNGNELTTLPDTFENLVNLEWLTLDNNNLTTLPDTIGSLSKLYKLTLEKNNLTELPGSIGNLTRLFKFNLSNNKLTTLPNSIGNLSNLWLLSANNNTISKLPDTIGNLSNLFQLELNGNNLTTLPDSIGNLSKLGVFSLFENKLTTLPDTIGNIFSLFHLNLKDNKLVTIPDAIGNLNNVQYLNLSGNRLTDIPDTINTNTLNGLLDLSRNNFTEFPVILENLTHLNTIDFSKNSIKKIPDSIDKITNLFELIMNDNYLTTIPDSIKNSINLEYLYIDNNCITSLPEGIKKMKMMITMNGNNGEKCKAMYESSSTVESTESKNESKNETTKEEKNNKDNRRCGKKYGSCDNNECCSKYGWCGLSNKHCKISLGCQSEFGRCEGKKHSSTSTIQPSSITYKCGKNIGKCKKGYCCSKHGWCGKTSAYCDINQGCQSEFGSCKTYQQRNTTNIGKCGKDIGKCQKGYCCSKYGWCGNTKVYCSKEEGCQSEFGQCW
;
A
#
# COMPACT_ATOMS: atom_id res chain seq x y z
N MET A 1 31.33 -30.11 40.88
CA MET A 1 30.98 -30.25 42.30
C MET A 1 30.14 -29.04 42.72
N ASN A 2 28.83 -29.23 42.94
CA ASN A 2 28.06 -28.58 44.00
C ASN A 2 26.84 -29.48 44.26
N LYS A 3 26.77 -30.13 45.43
CA LYS A 3 25.86 -31.28 45.71
C LYS A 3 24.37 -30.92 45.83
N ASN A 4 23.98 -29.64 45.66
CA ASN A 4 22.60 -29.16 45.80
C ASN A 4 22.00 -28.46 44.56
N ASN A 5 22.71 -28.31 43.45
CA ASN A 5 22.14 -27.74 42.21
C ASN A 5 21.76 -28.88 41.25
N LYS A 6 20.55 -29.42 41.39
CA LYS A 6 19.97 -30.32 40.40
C LYS A 6 19.58 -29.50 39.16
N ILE A 7 19.97 -29.95 37.97
CA ILE A 7 19.60 -29.29 36.71
C ILE A 7 18.09 -29.48 36.52
N SER A 8 17.31 -28.39 36.56
CA SER A 8 15.85 -28.44 36.41
C SER A 8 15.37 -27.94 35.05
N VAL A 9 16.21 -27.24 34.29
CA VAL A 9 15.87 -26.71 32.97
C VAL A 9 16.99 -27.04 31.99
N ILE A 10 16.63 -27.57 30.83
CA ILE A 10 17.54 -27.74 29.69
C ILE A 10 16.89 -27.16 28.44
N GLU A 11 17.70 -26.39 27.70
CA GLU A 11 17.35 -25.86 26.39
C GLU A 11 18.47 -26.16 25.41
N THR A 12 18.12 -26.79 24.29
CA THR A 12 19.09 -27.26 23.31
C THR A 12 18.65 -26.99 21.89
N HIS A 13 19.62 -26.54 21.09
CA HIS A 13 19.48 -26.22 19.68
C HIS A 13 20.44 -27.11 18.87
N ASP A 14 20.11 -27.39 17.62
CA ASP A 14 20.86 -28.24 16.67
C ASP A 14 21.15 -29.69 17.12
N ILE A 15 20.29 -30.31 17.92
CA ILE A 15 20.39 -31.74 18.25
C ILE A 15 19.95 -32.59 17.05
N LYS A 16 20.94 -33.14 16.34
CA LYS A 16 20.69 -34.06 15.20
C LYS A 16 20.90 -35.55 15.52
N THR A 17 21.29 -35.88 16.75
CA THR A 17 21.68 -37.26 17.10
C THR A 17 20.95 -37.80 18.33
N LYS A 18 20.49 -39.05 18.22
CA LYS A 18 19.83 -39.83 19.28
C LYS A 18 20.67 -39.91 20.57
N ASN A 19 21.99 -40.01 20.44
CA ASN A 19 22.92 -40.14 21.57
C ASN A 19 22.87 -38.93 22.53
N VAL A 20 22.64 -37.72 22.01
CA VAL A 20 22.54 -36.52 22.84
C VAL A 20 21.24 -36.53 23.64
N LEU A 21 20.13 -36.95 23.02
CA LEU A 21 18.85 -37.11 23.71
C LEU A 21 18.95 -38.16 24.82
N ASP A 22 19.56 -39.32 24.56
CA ASP A 22 19.75 -40.36 25.58
C ASP A 22 20.62 -39.90 26.76
N ALA A 23 21.56 -38.97 26.54
CA ALA A 23 22.34 -38.37 27.61
C ALA A 23 21.51 -37.37 28.44
N ILE A 24 20.72 -36.52 27.78
CA ILE A 24 19.83 -35.55 28.43
C ILE A 24 18.76 -36.29 29.27
N PHE A 25 18.19 -37.37 28.73
CA PHE A 25 17.10 -38.10 29.37
C PHE A 25 17.53 -38.91 30.60
N LYS A 26 18.84 -38.94 30.94
CA LYS A 26 19.36 -39.46 32.22
C LYS A 26 19.26 -38.44 33.36
N ILE A 27 18.99 -37.17 33.07
CA ILE A 27 18.91 -36.10 34.07
C ILE A 27 17.49 -36.06 34.65
N THR A 28 17.17 -37.01 35.52
CA THR A 28 15.81 -37.19 36.07
C THR A 28 15.31 -36.04 36.93
N SER A 29 16.16 -35.05 37.24
CA SER A 29 15.76 -33.83 37.96
C SER A 29 15.11 -32.76 37.09
N LEU A 30 14.99 -32.97 35.77
CA LEU A 30 14.44 -31.97 34.86
C LEU A 30 12.95 -31.70 35.13
N GLU A 31 12.61 -30.42 35.17
CA GLU A 31 11.26 -29.88 35.28
C GLU A 31 10.81 -29.23 33.96
N LYS A 32 11.73 -28.65 33.19
CA LYS A 32 11.45 -28.05 31.88
C LYS A 32 12.48 -28.50 30.85
N LEU A 33 12.00 -28.94 29.69
CA LEU A 33 12.84 -29.40 28.60
C LEU A 33 12.45 -28.75 27.28
N TYR A 34 13.40 -28.05 26.66
CA TYR A 34 13.28 -27.42 25.35
C TYR A 34 14.16 -28.14 24.34
N ILE A 35 13.51 -28.89 23.45
CA ILE A 35 14.12 -29.67 22.36
C ILE A 35 13.43 -29.36 21.02
N ASN A 36 12.85 -28.17 20.91
CA ASN A 36 12.24 -27.64 19.68
C ASN A 36 13.28 -27.27 18.62
N SER A 37 12.85 -27.20 17.34
CA SER A 37 13.70 -26.72 16.23
C SER A 37 14.98 -27.54 15.99
N ASN A 38 14.90 -28.87 16.09
CA ASN A 38 16.06 -29.78 16.02
C ASN A 38 15.98 -30.82 14.88
N ASP A 39 15.04 -30.70 13.94
CA ASP A 39 14.82 -31.68 12.86
C ASP A 39 14.58 -33.13 13.36
N LEU A 40 14.15 -33.32 14.61
CA LEU A 40 14.00 -34.65 15.21
C LEU A 40 12.88 -35.43 14.55
N ILE A 41 13.14 -36.70 14.19
CA ILE A 41 12.16 -37.60 13.55
C ILE A 41 11.48 -38.52 14.59
N GLU A 42 12.19 -38.86 15.67
CA GLU A 42 11.67 -39.68 16.77
C GLU A 42 12.17 -39.18 18.13
N ILE A 43 11.43 -39.52 19.19
CA ILE A 43 11.86 -39.35 20.58
C ILE A 43 12.10 -40.73 21.21
N PRO A 44 13.29 -41.02 21.75
CA PRO A 44 13.57 -42.27 22.44
C PRO A 44 12.64 -42.55 23.64
N ASP A 45 12.35 -43.84 23.89
CA ASP A 45 11.55 -44.30 25.04
C ASP A 45 12.09 -43.81 26.39
N SER A 46 13.40 -43.52 26.47
CA SER A 46 14.08 -43.00 27.66
C SER A 46 13.52 -41.64 28.14
N ILE A 47 12.74 -40.91 27.33
CA ILE A 47 12.02 -39.70 27.77
C ILE A 47 11.15 -39.97 29.00
N GLY A 48 10.56 -41.17 29.11
CA GLY A 48 9.69 -41.55 30.22
C GLY A 48 10.39 -41.61 31.58
N ASN A 49 11.73 -41.51 31.63
CA ASN A 49 12.49 -41.43 32.88
C ASN A 49 12.41 -40.05 33.54
N LEU A 50 12.03 -39.01 32.79
CA LEU A 50 12.01 -37.62 33.25
C LEU A 50 10.74 -37.27 34.03
N THR A 51 10.39 -38.07 35.03
CA THR A 51 9.09 -38.02 35.73
C THR A 51 8.81 -36.72 36.49
N ASN A 52 9.81 -35.86 36.69
CA ASN A 52 9.64 -34.52 37.28
C ASN A 52 9.27 -33.43 36.26
N LEU A 53 9.21 -33.75 34.96
CA LEU A 53 8.87 -32.77 33.93
C LEU A 53 7.47 -32.21 34.14
N THR A 54 7.39 -30.88 34.06
CA THR A 54 6.17 -30.07 34.09
C THR A 54 5.94 -29.37 32.76
N ASN A 55 7.01 -29.03 32.01
CA ASN A 55 6.92 -28.46 30.67
C ASN A 55 7.81 -29.23 29.69
N LEU A 56 7.25 -29.59 28.54
CA LEU A 56 7.98 -30.25 27.45
C LEU A 56 7.70 -29.55 26.12
N TYR A 57 8.76 -29.03 25.49
CA TYR A 57 8.70 -28.31 24.23
C TYR A 57 9.40 -29.10 23.12
N LEU A 58 8.58 -29.65 22.21
CA LEU A 58 8.97 -30.52 21.11
C LEU A 58 8.60 -29.93 19.73
N TYR A 59 8.16 -28.68 19.69
CA TYR A 59 7.64 -28.04 18.49
C TYR A 59 8.72 -27.79 17.41
N ASN A 60 8.29 -27.56 16.16
CA ASN A 60 9.20 -27.35 15.02
C ASN A 60 10.21 -28.50 14.84
N ASN A 61 9.74 -29.75 14.86
CA ASN A 61 10.55 -30.92 14.54
C ASN A 61 9.89 -31.68 13.38
N LYS A 62 10.30 -32.94 13.15
CA LYS A 62 9.76 -33.84 12.11
C LYS A 62 9.15 -35.09 12.75
N LEU A 63 8.65 -34.97 13.98
CA LEU A 63 8.16 -36.09 14.75
C LEU A 63 6.87 -36.63 14.15
N THR A 64 6.79 -37.95 13.99
CA THR A 64 5.59 -38.63 13.48
C THR A 64 4.79 -39.32 14.59
N THR A 65 5.43 -39.63 15.72
CA THR A 65 4.83 -40.30 16.87
C THR A 65 5.58 -39.99 18.17
N LEU A 66 4.90 -40.20 19.31
CA LEU A 66 5.51 -40.16 20.63
C LEU A 66 5.65 -41.59 21.17
N PRO A 67 6.73 -41.90 21.90
CA PRO A 67 6.87 -43.19 22.55
C PRO A 67 5.79 -43.39 23.62
N ASN A 68 5.34 -44.62 23.83
CA ASN A 68 4.32 -44.93 24.82
C ASN A 68 4.74 -44.59 26.26
N THR A 69 6.04 -44.49 26.50
CA THR A 69 6.62 -44.07 27.79
C THR A 69 6.35 -42.61 28.12
N ILE A 70 5.86 -41.79 27.18
CA ILE A 70 5.43 -40.40 27.46
C ILE A 70 4.39 -40.37 28.59
N GLY A 71 3.52 -41.39 28.67
CA GLY A 71 2.52 -41.51 29.73
C GLY A 71 3.09 -41.67 31.15
N ASN A 72 4.41 -41.84 31.31
CA ASN A 72 5.07 -41.87 32.62
C ASN A 72 5.28 -40.46 33.20
N LEU A 73 5.19 -39.40 32.38
CA LEU A 73 5.42 -38.01 32.78
C LEU A 73 4.21 -37.42 33.53
N LYS A 74 3.82 -38.03 34.65
CA LYS A 74 2.56 -37.71 35.36
C LYS A 74 2.50 -36.27 35.91
N ASN A 75 3.63 -35.58 36.04
CA ASN A 75 3.69 -34.19 36.51
C ASN A 75 3.58 -33.16 35.36
N LEU A 76 3.51 -33.63 34.11
CA LEU A 76 3.49 -32.75 32.94
C LEU A 76 2.21 -31.91 32.92
N LYS A 77 2.39 -30.60 32.77
CA LYS A 77 1.33 -29.59 32.69
C LYS A 77 1.20 -29.02 31.28
N ASN A 78 2.34 -28.74 30.63
CA ASN A 78 2.36 -28.11 29.33
C ASN A 78 3.14 -28.96 28.34
N LEU A 79 2.49 -29.30 27.23
CA LEU A 79 3.06 -30.12 26.18
C LEU A 79 2.89 -29.43 24.82
N HIS A 80 4.02 -29.03 24.23
CA HIS A 80 4.05 -28.38 22.92
C HIS A 80 4.58 -29.34 21.86
N LEU A 81 3.70 -29.75 20.95
CA LEU A 81 3.96 -30.70 19.86
C LEU A 81 3.67 -30.09 18.49
N ASN A 82 3.35 -28.81 18.43
CA ASN A 82 2.98 -28.10 17.23
C ASN A 82 4.10 -28.05 16.18
N ASN A 83 3.76 -27.89 14.90
CA ASN A 83 4.70 -27.92 13.78
C ASN A 83 5.56 -29.20 13.76
N ASN A 84 4.89 -30.34 13.61
CA ASN A 84 5.49 -31.67 13.46
C ASN A 84 4.70 -32.46 12.38
N ASN A 85 4.90 -33.77 12.28
CA ASN A 85 4.25 -34.65 11.32
C ASN A 85 3.39 -35.72 12.01
N PHE A 86 2.79 -35.41 13.17
CA PHE A 86 1.96 -36.37 13.91
C PHE A 86 0.70 -36.72 13.12
N THR A 87 0.47 -38.01 12.85
CA THR A 87 -0.76 -38.50 12.21
C THR A 87 -1.80 -39.02 13.22
N ALA A 88 -1.34 -39.40 14.41
CA ALA A 88 -2.14 -39.80 15.56
C ALA A 88 -1.38 -39.54 16.88
N LEU A 89 -2.12 -39.51 17.99
CA LEU A 89 -1.55 -39.51 19.34
C LEU A 89 -1.55 -40.92 19.93
N PRO A 90 -0.53 -41.33 20.70
CA PRO A 90 -0.57 -42.61 21.39
C PRO A 90 -1.62 -42.59 22.51
N GLU A 91 -2.30 -43.72 22.77
CA GLU A 91 -3.29 -43.81 23.86
C GLU A 91 -2.71 -43.47 25.24
N SER A 92 -1.41 -43.68 25.41
CA SER A 92 -0.67 -43.37 26.63
C SER A 92 -0.68 -41.88 27.00
N ILE A 93 -0.98 -40.98 26.05
CA ILE A 93 -1.14 -39.54 26.31
C ILE A 93 -2.18 -39.29 27.41
N SER A 94 -3.20 -40.14 27.49
CA SER A 94 -4.29 -40.07 28.49
C SER A 94 -3.83 -40.25 29.93
N LYS A 95 -2.60 -40.74 30.17
CA LYS A 95 -2.01 -40.92 31.51
C LYS A 95 -1.45 -39.62 32.08
N LEU A 96 -1.33 -38.57 31.28
CA LEU A 96 -0.86 -37.24 31.69
C LEU A 96 -1.94 -36.48 32.46
N SER A 97 -2.40 -37.01 33.59
CA SER A 97 -3.58 -36.51 34.32
C SER A 97 -3.44 -35.09 34.89
N ASN A 98 -2.22 -34.54 34.91
CA ASN A 98 -1.95 -33.16 35.31
C ASN A 98 -1.83 -32.17 34.13
N LEU A 99 -2.04 -32.63 32.89
CA LEU A 99 -1.89 -31.78 31.72
C LEU A 99 -2.97 -30.67 31.71
N GLU A 100 -2.50 -29.44 31.57
CA GLU A 100 -3.26 -28.19 31.61
C GLU A 100 -3.34 -27.57 30.20
N GLU A 101 -2.25 -27.66 29.42
CA GLU A 101 -2.16 -27.12 28.05
C GLU A 101 -1.57 -28.15 27.07
N LEU A 102 -2.23 -28.31 25.93
CA LEU A 102 -1.81 -29.20 24.85
C LEU A 102 -1.88 -28.48 23.50
N TYR A 103 -0.70 -28.28 22.89
CA TYR A 103 -0.53 -27.62 21.59
C TYR A 103 -0.15 -28.65 20.53
N LEU A 104 -1.03 -28.82 19.54
CA LEU A 104 -0.92 -29.81 18.46
C LEU A 104 -1.12 -29.19 17.08
N GLU A 105 -1.14 -27.87 16.98
CA GLU A 105 -1.37 -27.19 15.72
C GLU A 105 -0.27 -27.44 14.69
N TYR A 106 -0.60 -27.34 13.40
CA TYR A 106 0.32 -27.66 12.29
C TYR A 106 0.89 -29.08 12.39
N ASN A 107 0.00 -30.07 12.33
CA ASN A 107 0.33 -31.49 12.27
C ASN A 107 -0.55 -32.17 11.20
N GLU A 108 -0.55 -33.50 11.17
CA GLU A 108 -1.31 -34.30 10.21
C GLU A 108 -2.36 -35.20 10.89
N LEU A 109 -2.84 -34.80 12.08
CA LEU A 109 -3.74 -35.61 12.89
C LEU A 109 -5.05 -35.86 12.14
N THR A 110 -5.44 -37.12 12.02
CA THR A 110 -6.69 -37.52 11.37
C THR A 110 -7.82 -37.78 12.37
N ASN A 111 -7.48 -38.09 13.62
CA ASN A 111 -8.40 -38.29 14.72
C ASN A 111 -7.73 -38.00 16.08
N LEU A 112 -8.54 -37.90 17.12
CA LEU A 112 -8.09 -37.94 18.51
C LEU A 112 -8.50 -39.27 19.16
N PRO A 113 -7.68 -39.85 20.04
CA PRO A 113 -8.06 -41.05 20.78
C PRO A 113 -9.17 -40.73 21.79
N ASP A 114 -10.13 -41.64 21.99
CA ASP A 114 -11.20 -41.48 23.00
C ASP A 114 -10.67 -41.27 24.43
N SER A 115 -9.47 -41.79 24.68
CA SER A 115 -8.79 -41.66 25.96
C SER A 115 -8.31 -40.23 26.25
N ILE A 116 -8.32 -39.32 25.26
CA ILE A 116 -8.04 -37.88 25.47
C ILE A 116 -8.90 -37.29 26.59
N SER A 117 -10.12 -37.82 26.73
CA SER A 117 -11.11 -37.43 27.74
C SER A 117 -10.66 -37.63 29.19
N ASN A 118 -9.55 -38.35 29.45
CA ASN A 118 -8.96 -38.52 30.77
C ASN A 118 -8.13 -37.31 31.25
N LEU A 119 -7.81 -36.36 30.36
CA LEU A 119 -7.03 -35.15 30.68
C LEU A 119 -7.89 -34.09 31.39
N LYS A 120 -8.39 -34.41 32.59
CA LYS A 120 -9.41 -33.60 33.29
C LYS A 120 -8.98 -32.19 33.66
N LYS A 121 -7.67 -31.90 33.72
CA LYS A 121 -7.15 -30.55 34.02
C LYS A 121 -6.93 -29.69 32.79
N LEU A 122 -7.12 -30.25 31.59
CA LEU A 122 -6.85 -29.56 30.34
C LEU A 122 -7.81 -28.37 30.20
N TYR A 123 -7.24 -27.17 30.06
CA TYR A 123 -7.98 -25.94 29.89
C TYR A 123 -7.71 -25.25 28.53
N VAL A 124 -6.60 -25.60 27.87
CA VAL A 124 -6.27 -25.21 26.49
C VAL A 124 -5.99 -26.44 25.64
N LEU A 125 -6.67 -26.55 24.50
CA LEU A 125 -6.42 -27.56 23.49
C LEU A 125 -6.42 -26.93 22.09
N TYR A 126 -5.25 -26.85 21.46
CA TYR A 126 -5.10 -26.32 20.11
C TYR A 126 -4.78 -27.44 19.12
N LEU A 127 -5.61 -27.54 18.08
CA LEU A 127 -5.61 -28.60 17.07
C LEU A 127 -5.70 -28.03 15.66
N ASN A 128 -5.53 -26.71 15.49
CA ASN A 128 -5.68 -26.08 14.20
C ASN A 128 -4.61 -26.52 13.18
N TYR A 129 -4.89 -26.41 11.89
CA TYR A 129 -4.01 -26.92 10.82
C TYR A 129 -3.69 -28.41 11.01
N ASN A 130 -4.73 -29.24 11.05
CA ASN A 130 -4.65 -30.69 11.06
C ASN A 130 -5.57 -31.28 9.98
N LYS A 131 -5.79 -32.60 10.00
CA LYS A 131 -6.63 -33.31 9.04
C LYS A 131 -7.85 -33.96 9.72
N LEU A 132 -8.29 -33.44 10.87
CA LEU A 132 -9.39 -34.01 11.65
C LEU A 132 -10.70 -33.93 10.85
N THR A 133 -11.45 -35.02 10.79
CA THR A 133 -12.79 -35.05 10.16
C THR A 133 -13.93 -34.99 11.17
N THR A 134 -13.65 -35.30 12.44
CA THR A 134 -14.60 -35.25 13.56
C THR A 134 -13.84 -35.18 14.89
N LEU A 135 -14.57 -34.94 15.98
CA LEU A 135 -14.10 -35.11 17.35
C LEU A 135 -14.76 -36.33 17.99
N PRO A 136 -14.06 -37.04 18.91
CA PRO A 136 -14.66 -38.15 19.64
C PRO A 136 -15.78 -37.66 20.56
N GLU A 137 -16.85 -38.44 20.73
CA GLU A 137 -17.96 -38.12 21.67
C GLU A 137 -17.49 -38.03 23.14
N THR A 138 -16.31 -38.55 23.45
CA THR A 138 -15.72 -38.45 24.77
C THR A 138 -15.13 -37.06 25.06
N ILE A 139 -14.99 -36.18 24.06
CA ILE A 139 -14.42 -34.83 24.22
C ILE A 139 -15.17 -34.01 25.26
N GLY A 140 -16.50 -34.16 25.35
CA GLY A 140 -17.35 -33.46 26.31
C GLY A 140 -17.00 -33.71 27.78
N LYS A 141 -16.19 -34.74 28.09
CA LYS A 141 -15.75 -35.01 29.46
C LYS A 141 -14.55 -34.14 29.91
N LEU A 142 -14.00 -33.29 29.03
CA LEU A 142 -12.94 -32.32 29.36
C LEU A 142 -13.55 -31.08 30.05
N SER A 143 -14.11 -31.27 31.24
CA SER A 143 -14.95 -30.25 31.91
C SER A 143 -14.23 -28.94 32.24
N ASN A 144 -12.90 -28.91 32.30
CA ASN A 144 -12.11 -27.70 32.56
C ASN A 144 -11.71 -26.96 31.27
N LEU A 145 -12.06 -27.48 30.09
CA LEU A 145 -11.64 -26.89 28.83
C LEU A 145 -12.25 -25.49 28.67
N SER A 146 -11.39 -24.49 28.54
CA SER A 146 -11.77 -23.09 28.39
C SER A 146 -11.52 -22.57 26.97
N GLN A 147 -10.53 -23.11 26.27
CA GLN A 147 -10.20 -22.74 24.90
C GLN A 147 -10.02 -24.00 24.05
N LEU A 148 -10.73 -24.03 22.92
CA LEU A 148 -10.63 -25.09 21.94
C LEU A 148 -10.46 -24.48 20.55
N ASN A 149 -9.32 -24.74 19.92
CA ASN A 149 -9.07 -24.30 18.55
C ASN A 149 -9.00 -25.50 17.60
N LEU A 150 -9.88 -25.50 16.60
CA LEU A 150 -10.07 -26.53 15.58
C LEU A 150 -9.97 -25.96 14.15
N ASP A 151 -9.49 -24.72 14.01
CA ASP A 151 -9.39 -24.04 12.71
C ASP A 151 -8.61 -24.88 11.69
N ASP A 152 -8.89 -24.72 10.40
CA ASP A 152 -8.11 -25.36 9.33
C ASP A 152 -8.02 -26.89 9.50
N ASN A 153 -9.20 -27.54 9.54
CA ASN A 153 -9.37 -28.98 9.58
C ASN A 153 -10.41 -29.42 8.53
N ASN A 154 -10.82 -30.69 8.56
CA ASN A 154 -11.84 -31.26 7.67
C ASN A 154 -13.12 -31.63 8.42
N ILE A 155 -13.42 -30.97 9.55
CA ILE A 155 -14.53 -31.33 10.44
C ILE A 155 -15.85 -31.09 9.72
N THR A 156 -16.69 -32.12 9.64
CA THR A 156 -18.01 -32.06 8.99
C THR A 156 -19.15 -31.87 10.01
N THR A 157 -18.98 -32.34 11.25
CA THR A 157 -19.95 -32.17 12.34
C THR A 157 -19.23 -32.04 13.70
N LEU A 158 -19.90 -31.39 14.64
CA LEU A 158 -19.51 -31.41 16.06
C LEU A 158 -20.30 -32.50 16.80
N PRO A 159 -19.68 -33.27 17.72
CA PRO A 159 -20.37 -34.26 18.53
C PRO A 159 -21.34 -33.59 19.51
N ASN A 160 -22.44 -34.26 19.86
CA ASN A 160 -23.44 -33.69 20.78
C ASN A 160 -22.87 -33.41 22.17
N SER A 161 -21.89 -34.22 22.60
CA SER A 161 -21.15 -34.05 23.85
C SER A 161 -20.35 -32.76 23.94
N ILE A 162 -20.09 -32.04 22.84
CA ILE A 162 -19.38 -30.75 22.88
C ILE A 162 -20.05 -29.77 23.86
N SER A 163 -21.37 -29.87 23.96
CA SER A 163 -22.23 -29.10 24.87
C SER A 163 -21.94 -29.30 26.36
N SER A 164 -21.19 -30.35 26.73
CA SER A 164 -20.80 -30.66 28.11
C SER A 164 -19.56 -29.90 28.57
N LEU A 165 -18.89 -29.19 27.67
CA LEU A 165 -17.73 -28.32 27.96
C LEU A 165 -18.19 -27.01 28.61
N SER A 166 -18.77 -27.10 29.81
CA SER A 166 -19.44 -25.98 30.47
C SER A 166 -18.54 -24.78 30.79
N ASN A 167 -17.22 -24.96 30.86
CA ASN A 167 -16.25 -23.88 31.07
C ASN A 167 -15.71 -23.25 29.78
N LEU A 168 -16.15 -23.73 28.60
CA LEU A 168 -15.63 -23.26 27.33
C LEU A 168 -16.01 -21.78 27.11
N LYS A 169 -14.99 -20.95 26.91
CA LYS A 169 -15.12 -19.52 26.65
C LYS A 169 -14.83 -19.17 25.19
N GLU A 170 -13.94 -19.92 24.56
CA GLU A 170 -13.53 -19.69 23.18
C GLU A 170 -13.58 -20.99 22.39
N LEU A 171 -14.31 -20.95 21.28
CA LEU A 171 -14.38 -22.03 20.30
C LEU A 171 -14.04 -21.48 18.91
N CYS A 172 -12.92 -21.92 18.36
CA CYS A 172 -12.50 -21.61 17.00
C CYS A 172 -12.66 -22.88 16.15
N ILE A 173 -13.41 -22.79 15.06
CA ILE A 173 -13.64 -23.86 14.08
C ILE A 173 -13.76 -23.30 12.66
N ALA A 174 -13.00 -22.26 12.36
CA ALA A 174 -12.90 -21.68 11.03
C ALA A 174 -12.27 -22.66 10.02
N ASN A 175 -12.47 -22.43 8.72
CA ASN A 175 -11.88 -23.22 7.64
C ASN A 175 -12.13 -24.73 7.81
N ASN A 176 -13.39 -25.12 7.96
CA ASN A 176 -13.83 -26.50 8.12
C ASN A 176 -14.97 -26.79 7.13
N LYS A 177 -15.67 -27.93 7.29
CA LYS A 177 -16.74 -28.37 6.39
C LYS A 177 -18.08 -28.52 7.11
N LEU A 178 -18.28 -27.80 8.21
CA LEU A 178 -19.54 -27.85 8.97
C LEU A 178 -20.71 -27.41 8.12
N THR A 179 -21.79 -28.17 8.11
CA THR A 179 -23.06 -27.79 7.48
C THR A 179 -24.10 -27.31 8.48
N THR A 180 -24.02 -27.77 9.72
CA THR A 180 -24.92 -27.40 10.82
C THR A 180 -24.18 -27.38 12.16
N LEU A 181 -24.82 -26.78 13.16
CA LEU A 181 -24.45 -26.91 14.57
C LEU A 181 -25.40 -27.88 15.29
N PRO A 182 -24.94 -28.66 16.28
CA PRO A 182 -25.84 -29.45 17.10
C PRO A 182 -26.71 -28.54 17.98
N ASP A 183 -27.99 -28.88 18.17
CA ASP A 183 -28.92 -28.12 19.04
C ASP A 183 -28.38 -27.91 20.46
N SER A 184 -27.58 -28.86 20.93
CA SER A 184 -26.95 -28.87 22.25
C SER A 184 -25.86 -27.80 22.42
N ILE A 185 -25.34 -27.19 21.33
CA ILE A 185 -24.33 -26.11 21.39
C ILE A 185 -24.75 -24.97 22.32
N SER A 186 -26.07 -24.75 22.42
CA SER A 186 -26.70 -23.77 23.29
C SER A 186 -26.47 -23.95 24.79
N ASN A 187 -25.96 -25.11 25.24
CA ASN A 187 -25.61 -25.35 26.63
C ASN A 187 -24.22 -24.81 27.01
N LEU A 188 -23.42 -24.35 26.04
CA LEU A 188 -22.14 -23.66 26.26
C LEU A 188 -22.38 -22.24 26.78
N THR A 189 -23.05 -22.12 27.92
CA THR A 189 -23.54 -20.84 28.45
C THR A 189 -22.43 -19.87 28.85
N ASN A 190 -21.19 -20.33 29.05
CA ASN A 190 -20.01 -19.50 29.31
C ASN A 190 -19.25 -19.07 28.04
N LEU A 191 -19.72 -19.48 26.86
CA LEU A 191 -19.08 -19.16 25.59
C LEU A 191 -19.11 -17.65 25.36
N TYR A 192 -17.92 -17.08 25.20
CA TYR A 192 -17.68 -15.65 25.00
C TYR A 192 -17.38 -15.34 23.53
N SER A 193 -16.63 -16.22 22.86
CA SER A 193 -16.26 -16.07 21.45
C SER A 193 -16.49 -17.36 20.67
N LEU A 194 -17.13 -17.22 19.51
CA LEU A 194 -17.34 -18.29 18.55
C LEU A 194 -16.91 -17.84 17.15
N TYR A 195 -15.89 -18.51 16.61
CA TYR A 195 -15.39 -18.29 15.26
C TYR A 195 -15.66 -19.51 14.39
N MET A 196 -16.42 -19.31 13.32
CA MET A 196 -16.85 -20.36 12.38
C MET A 196 -16.70 -19.93 10.92
N VAL A 197 -15.73 -19.05 10.64
CA VAL A 197 -15.46 -18.51 9.31
C VAL A 197 -15.22 -19.64 8.30
N ASN A 198 -15.66 -19.48 7.06
CA ASN A 198 -15.33 -20.41 5.97
C ASN A 198 -15.76 -21.85 6.29
N ASN A 199 -17.06 -22.03 6.44
CA ASN A 199 -17.74 -23.31 6.60
C ASN A 199 -18.92 -23.38 5.60
N ASN A 200 -19.76 -24.41 5.71
CA ASN A 200 -20.95 -24.60 4.89
C ASN A 200 -22.26 -24.41 5.67
N VAL A 201 -22.22 -23.65 6.78
CA VAL A 201 -23.39 -23.47 7.64
C VAL A 201 -24.43 -22.60 6.94
N ASN A 202 -25.67 -23.08 6.92
CA ASN A 202 -26.80 -22.37 6.30
C ASN A 202 -27.92 -22.03 7.29
N THR A 203 -27.92 -22.62 8.49
CA THR A 203 -28.97 -22.44 9.51
C THR A 203 -28.39 -22.56 10.92
N PHE A 204 -29.10 -21.99 11.89
CA PHE A 204 -28.77 -22.07 13.32
C PHE A 204 -29.96 -22.64 14.09
N PRO A 205 -29.72 -23.46 15.13
CA PRO A 205 -30.80 -24.02 15.94
C PRO A 205 -31.47 -22.95 16.81
N ASP A 206 -32.79 -23.05 17.02
CA ASP A 206 -33.58 -22.12 17.86
C ASP A 206 -33.04 -21.97 19.28
N SER A 207 -32.38 -23.02 19.79
CA SER A 207 -31.77 -23.05 21.10
C SER A 207 -30.58 -22.09 21.23
N PHE A 208 -29.96 -21.69 20.12
CA PHE A 208 -28.76 -20.83 20.08
C PHE A 208 -28.96 -19.49 20.84
N LYS A 209 -30.21 -19.01 20.94
CA LYS A 209 -30.62 -17.86 21.75
C LYS A 209 -30.22 -17.92 23.24
N LYS A 210 -29.87 -19.10 23.77
CA LYS A 210 -29.44 -19.31 25.16
C LYS A 210 -28.01 -18.84 25.45
N LEU A 211 -27.19 -18.59 24.42
CA LEU A 211 -25.78 -18.18 24.56
C LEU A 211 -25.65 -16.70 24.98
N LYS A 212 -26.20 -16.35 26.15
CA LYS A 212 -26.30 -14.95 26.61
C LYS A 212 -24.95 -14.30 26.95
N ASN A 213 -23.89 -15.07 27.16
CA ASN A 213 -22.55 -14.51 27.41
C ASN A 213 -21.73 -14.29 26.12
N LEU A 214 -22.27 -14.65 24.95
CA LEU A 214 -21.56 -14.51 23.69
C LEU A 214 -21.39 -13.03 23.34
N CYS A 215 -20.14 -12.62 23.17
CA CYS A 215 -19.75 -11.24 22.86
C CYS A 215 -19.15 -11.10 21.46
N ILE A 216 -18.51 -12.15 20.95
CA ILE A 216 -17.92 -12.17 19.61
C ILE A 216 -18.49 -13.35 18.84
N LEU A 217 -19.14 -13.06 17.72
CA LEU A 217 -19.66 -14.07 16.80
C LEU A 217 -19.17 -13.78 15.39
N ASN A 218 -18.33 -14.67 14.87
CA ASN A 218 -17.88 -14.61 13.49
C ASN A 218 -18.35 -15.85 12.73
N ILE A 219 -19.29 -15.63 11.82
CA ILE A 219 -19.91 -16.65 10.97
C ILE A 219 -19.79 -16.25 9.49
N SER A 220 -18.76 -15.47 9.15
CA SER A 220 -18.50 -15.04 7.78
C SER A 220 -18.11 -16.21 6.87
N GLU A 221 -18.16 -16.01 5.55
CA GLU A 221 -17.76 -17.03 4.56
C GLU A 221 -18.55 -18.36 4.74
N ASN A 222 -19.86 -18.28 4.94
CA ASN A 222 -20.74 -19.44 5.09
C ASN A 222 -21.74 -19.50 3.93
N LYS A 223 -22.87 -20.21 4.11
CA LYS A 223 -23.92 -20.39 3.10
C LYS A 223 -25.27 -19.85 3.59
N LEU A 224 -25.25 -18.81 4.41
CA LEU A 224 -26.47 -18.21 4.96
C LEU A 224 -27.21 -17.44 3.85
N THR A 225 -28.43 -17.86 3.54
CA THR A 225 -29.33 -17.15 2.61
C THR A 225 -30.25 -16.16 3.31
N GLU A 226 -30.49 -16.38 4.61
CA GLU A 226 -31.28 -15.52 5.49
C GLU A 226 -30.51 -15.24 6.78
N PHE A 227 -30.75 -14.07 7.37
CA PHE A 227 -30.12 -13.74 8.64
C PHE A 227 -30.71 -14.61 9.77
N PRO A 228 -29.89 -15.28 10.60
CA PRO A 228 -30.41 -16.12 11.68
C PRO A 228 -31.12 -15.30 12.77
N LYS A 229 -32.47 -15.31 12.78
CA LYS A 229 -33.29 -14.57 13.76
C LYS A 229 -32.93 -14.83 15.22
N VAL A 230 -32.38 -16.00 15.54
CA VAL A 230 -31.90 -16.34 16.89
C VAL A 230 -30.85 -15.37 17.42
N ILE A 231 -30.06 -14.75 16.53
CA ILE A 231 -29.01 -13.77 16.87
C ILE A 231 -29.62 -12.48 17.39
N GLU A 232 -30.84 -12.10 16.98
CA GLU A 232 -31.57 -10.91 17.48
C GLU A 232 -31.78 -10.92 19.01
N SER A 233 -31.61 -12.07 19.65
CA SER A 233 -31.76 -12.23 21.11
C SER A 233 -30.45 -12.11 21.89
N LEU A 234 -29.31 -11.98 21.21
CA LEU A 234 -27.96 -12.02 21.79
C LEU A 234 -27.47 -10.59 22.08
N ASN A 235 -28.06 -9.99 23.11
CA ASN A 235 -27.87 -8.58 23.49
C ASN A 235 -26.45 -8.20 23.97
N ASN A 236 -25.60 -9.17 24.31
CA ASN A 236 -24.22 -8.91 24.76
C ASN A 236 -23.19 -8.93 23.61
N ILE A 237 -23.62 -9.13 22.37
CA ILE A 237 -22.70 -9.11 21.22
C ILE A 237 -22.11 -7.71 21.04
N ILE A 238 -20.78 -7.68 20.97
CA ILE A 238 -19.94 -6.50 20.71
C ILE A 238 -19.44 -6.54 19.27
N GLU A 239 -19.11 -7.74 18.77
CA GLU A 239 -18.63 -7.96 17.40
C GLU A 239 -19.47 -9.04 16.73
N LEU A 240 -20.09 -8.66 15.60
CA LEU A 240 -20.84 -9.55 14.74
C LEU A 240 -20.28 -9.48 13.32
N ASN A 241 -19.77 -10.62 12.84
CA ASN A 241 -19.35 -10.75 11.46
C ASN A 241 -20.17 -11.83 10.75
N VAL A 242 -20.96 -11.39 9.77
CA VAL A 242 -21.80 -12.21 8.91
C VAL A 242 -21.47 -11.97 7.42
N GLY A 243 -20.31 -11.37 7.13
CA GLY A 243 -19.90 -11.05 5.78
C GLY A 243 -19.64 -12.30 4.92
N ASN A 244 -19.51 -12.14 3.59
CA ASN A 244 -19.25 -13.24 2.65
C ASN A 244 -20.27 -14.37 2.79
N ASN A 245 -21.56 -14.03 2.78
CA ASN A 245 -22.67 -14.98 2.79
C ASN A 245 -23.58 -14.69 1.59
N ASN A 246 -24.81 -15.21 1.60
CA ASN A 246 -25.79 -15.03 0.54
C ASN A 246 -27.04 -14.29 1.05
N LEU A 247 -26.89 -13.40 2.04
CA LEU A 247 -28.00 -12.67 2.64
C LEU A 247 -28.60 -11.68 1.64
N THR A 248 -29.91 -11.75 1.43
CA THR A 248 -30.64 -10.82 0.52
C THR A 248 -31.41 -9.73 1.25
N THR A 249 -31.84 -10.01 2.48
CA THR A 249 -32.67 -9.10 3.29
C THR A 249 -32.29 -9.18 4.77
N LEU A 250 -32.63 -8.13 5.51
CA LEU A 250 -32.58 -8.05 6.97
C LEU A 250 -33.97 -7.70 7.49
N SER A 251 -34.35 -8.22 8.67
CA SER A 251 -35.61 -7.86 9.32
C SER A 251 -35.56 -6.43 9.85
N ASP A 252 -36.70 -5.71 9.84
CA ASP A 252 -36.76 -4.32 10.31
C ASP A 252 -36.36 -4.17 11.78
N THR A 253 -36.52 -5.22 12.59
CA THR A 253 -36.23 -5.23 14.03
C THR A 253 -34.87 -5.82 14.38
N ILE A 254 -34.04 -6.19 13.40
CA ILE A 254 -32.81 -6.95 13.62
C ILE A 254 -31.87 -6.31 14.65
N PHE A 255 -31.76 -4.99 14.62
CA PHE A 255 -30.84 -4.22 15.46
C PHE A 255 -31.50 -3.66 16.73
N SER A 256 -32.77 -3.98 17.00
CA SER A 256 -33.49 -3.47 18.17
C SER A 256 -32.88 -3.90 19.51
N ASN A 257 -32.27 -5.09 19.57
CA ASN A 257 -31.70 -5.65 20.80
C ASN A 257 -30.16 -5.73 20.80
N LEU A 258 -29.51 -5.51 19.66
CA LEU A 258 -28.05 -5.65 19.50
C LEU A 258 -27.30 -4.36 19.85
N THR A 259 -27.79 -3.62 20.84
CA THR A 259 -27.39 -2.24 21.15
C THR A 259 -25.95 -2.10 21.66
N ASN A 260 -25.32 -3.19 22.10
CA ASN A 260 -23.92 -3.21 22.54
C ASN A 260 -22.91 -3.38 21.37
N LEU A 261 -23.38 -3.53 20.13
CA LEU A 261 -22.52 -3.70 18.96
C LEU A 261 -21.57 -2.51 18.78
N GLN A 262 -20.30 -2.83 18.60
CA GLN A 262 -19.22 -1.90 18.27
C GLN A 262 -18.65 -2.18 16.87
N TYR A 263 -18.67 -3.44 16.43
CA TYR A 263 -18.15 -3.89 15.14
C TYR A 263 -19.20 -4.74 14.43
N LEU A 264 -19.64 -4.27 13.27
CA LEU A 264 -20.62 -4.97 12.44
C LEU A 264 -20.09 -5.14 11.03
N HIS A 265 -20.00 -6.40 10.59
CA HIS A 265 -19.54 -6.76 9.25
C HIS A 265 -20.64 -7.52 8.50
N LEU A 266 -21.14 -6.88 7.44
CA LEU A 266 -22.20 -7.36 6.55
C LEU A 266 -21.72 -7.41 5.08
N ASN A 267 -20.42 -7.21 4.85
CA ASN A 267 -19.83 -7.12 3.52
C ASN A 267 -20.00 -8.40 2.69
N ASP A 268 -19.91 -8.28 1.37
CA ASP A 268 -19.95 -9.40 0.43
C ASP A 268 -21.21 -10.26 0.63
N ASN A 269 -22.38 -9.64 0.54
CA ASN A 269 -23.70 -10.25 0.58
C ASN A 269 -24.53 -9.68 -0.59
N HIS A 270 -25.84 -9.94 -0.61
CA HIS A 270 -26.78 -9.46 -1.63
C HIS A 270 -27.82 -8.48 -1.04
N LEU A 271 -27.45 -7.71 -0.02
CA LEU A 271 -28.37 -6.81 0.65
C LEU A 271 -28.69 -5.62 -0.26
N THR A 272 -29.98 -5.31 -0.42
CA THR A 272 -30.47 -4.18 -1.23
C THR A 272 -30.82 -2.95 -0.39
N VAL A 273 -31.08 -3.15 0.90
CA VAL A 273 -31.45 -2.11 1.87
C VAL A 273 -30.92 -2.48 3.27
N ILE A 274 -30.65 -1.45 4.09
CA ILE A 274 -30.39 -1.58 5.52
C ILE A 274 -31.59 -1.00 6.29
N PRO A 275 -32.16 -1.71 7.28
CA PRO A 275 -33.34 -1.26 7.99
C PRO A 275 -33.05 -0.09 8.93
N ASP A 276 -34.06 0.73 9.21
CA ASP A 276 -33.97 1.90 10.10
C ASP A 276 -33.51 1.58 11.53
N SER A 277 -33.72 0.34 11.99
CA SER A 277 -33.24 -0.10 13.30
C SER A 277 -31.71 -0.03 13.44
N ILE A 278 -30.95 0.12 12.35
CA ILE A 278 -29.51 0.38 12.41
C ILE A 278 -29.17 1.59 13.29
N GLY A 279 -30.05 2.60 13.33
CA GLY A 279 -29.90 3.77 14.18
C GLY A 279 -29.87 3.45 15.69
N ASN A 280 -30.32 2.27 16.11
CA ASN A 280 -30.23 1.83 17.51
C ASN A 280 -28.80 1.43 17.93
N LEU A 281 -27.87 1.29 16.99
CA LEU A 281 -26.48 0.89 17.25
C LEU A 281 -25.60 2.10 17.60
N PHE A 282 -26.00 2.90 18.58
CA PHE A 282 -25.30 4.16 18.93
C PHE A 282 -23.89 3.95 19.48
N HIS A 283 -23.49 2.71 19.85
CA HIS A 283 -22.13 2.34 20.24
C HIS A 283 -21.24 1.90 19.06
N LEU A 284 -21.79 1.80 17.85
CA LEU A 284 -21.08 1.28 16.68
C LEU A 284 -19.90 2.17 16.30
N SER A 285 -18.72 1.58 16.19
CA SER A 285 -17.47 2.24 15.81
C SER A 285 -17.04 1.85 14.39
N SER A 286 -17.34 0.62 13.96
CA SER A 286 -17.01 0.11 12.63
C SER A 286 -18.21 -0.56 11.98
N LEU A 287 -18.53 -0.13 10.76
CA LEU A 287 -19.57 -0.72 9.93
C LEU A 287 -19.01 -1.05 8.54
N ASN A 288 -19.00 -2.33 8.19
CA ASN A 288 -18.60 -2.79 6.87
C ASN A 288 -19.79 -3.31 6.07
N LEU A 289 -20.12 -2.59 4.99
CA LEU A 289 -21.22 -2.87 4.06
C LEU A 289 -20.74 -3.05 2.61
N ASN A 290 -19.42 -3.10 2.38
CA ASN A 290 -18.82 -3.25 1.06
C ASN A 290 -19.33 -4.51 0.33
N GLY A 291 -19.48 -4.48 -0.99
CA GLY A 291 -19.81 -5.68 -1.77
C GLY A 291 -21.24 -6.15 -1.54
N ASN A 292 -22.19 -5.21 -1.54
CA ASN A 292 -23.62 -5.50 -1.46
C ASN A 292 -24.33 -4.87 -2.68
N GLU A 293 -25.65 -4.90 -2.68
CA GLU A 293 -26.48 -4.35 -3.74
C GLU A 293 -27.27 -3.11 -3.26
N LEU A 294 -26.75 -2.41 -2.23
CA LEU A 294 -27.43 -1.30 -1.57
C LEU A 294 -27.69 -0.16 -2.55
N THR A 295 -28.92 0.34 -2.58
CA THR A 295 -29.31 1.47 -3.46
C THR A 295 -29.39 2.80 -2.71
N THR A 296 -29.65 2.76 -1.40
CA THR A 296 -29.77 3.91 -0.51
C THR A 296 -29.27 3.57 0.90
N LEU A 297 -29.11 4.58 1.75
CA LEU A 297 -28.88 4.43 3.19
C LEU A 297 -30.04 5.13 3.94
N PRO A 298 -30.52 4.57 5.07
CA PRO A 298 -31.58 5.20 5.84
C PRO A 298 -31.09 6.44 6.59
N ASP A 299 -31.99 7.42 6.81
CA ASP A 299 -31.68 8.67 7.50
C ASP A 299 -31.23 8.46 8.96
N THR A 300 -31.66 7.35 9.56
CA THR A 300 -31.30 6.89 10.91
C THR A 300 -29.80 6.63 11.10
N PHE A 301 -28.99 6.61 10.03
CA PHE A 301 -27.52 6.61 10.12
C PHE A 301 -27.01 7.79 10.95
N GLU A 302 -27.74 8.91 11.05
CA GLU A 302 -27.38 10.05 11.88
C GLU A 302 -27.13 9.69 13.36
N ASN A 303 -27.75 8.62 13.84
CA ASN A 303 -27.65 8.15 15.22
C ASN A 303 -26.36 7.37 15.50
N LEU A 304 -25.59 6.98 14.47
CA LEU A 304 -24.31 6.27 14.60
C LEU A 304 -23.16 7.22 15.00
N VAL A 305 -23.38 8.05 16.01
CA VAL A 305 -22.51 9.17 16.41
C VAL A 305 -21.10 8.75 16.86
N ASN A 306 -20.89 7.46 17.13
CA ASN A 306 -19.59 6.87 17.49
C ASN A 306 -18.84 6.26 16.30
N LEU A 307 -19.41 6.29 15.10
CA LEU A 307 -18.84 5.61 13.94
C LEU A 307 -17.54 6.28 13.48
N GLU A 308 -16.47 5.49 13.39
CA GLU A 308 -15.14 5.90 12.96
C GLU A 308 -14.77 5.33 11.58
N TRP A 309 -15.29 4.15 11.26
CA TRP A 309 -15.06 3.47 9.99
C TRP A 309 -16.37 3.07 9.32
N LEU A 310 -16.58 3.54 8.10
CA LEU A 310 -17.69 3.15 7.24
C LEU A 310 -17.17 2.79 5.85
N THR A 311 -17.40 1.55 5.43
CA THR A 311 -17.01 1.06 4.11
C THR A 311 -18.24 0.62 3.32
N LEU A 312 -18.45 1.27 2.18
CA LEU A 312 -19.63 1.17 1.33
C LEU A 312 -19.22 0.90 -0.14
N ASP A 313 -17.98 0.48 -0.38
CA ASP A 313 -17.49 0.20 -1.73
C ASP A 313 -18.33 -0.89 -2.41
N ASN A 314 -18.27 -0.97 -3.74
CA ASN A 314 -18.93 -2.01 -4.53
C ASN A 314 -20.42 -2.20 -4.14
N ASN A 315 -21.20 -1.13 -4.27
CA ASN A 315 -22.64 -1.12 -4.04
C ASN A 315 -23.35 -0.41 -5.21
N ASN A 316 -24.66 -0.25 -5.12
CA ASN A 316 -25.49 0.38 -6.14
C ASN A 316 -25.98 1.79 -5.73
N LEU A 317 -25.33 2.44 -4.75
CA LEU A 317 -25.78 3.72 -4.19
C LEU A 317 -25.82 4.81 -5.26
N THR A 318 -26.96 5.50 -5.40
CA THR A 318 -27.12 6.63 -6.33
C THR A 318 -26.95 7.98 -5.65
N THR A 319 -27.21 8.05 -4.34
CA THR A 319 -27.08 9.22 -3.49
C THR A 319 -26.62 8.82 -2.08
N LEU A 320 -26.23 9.80 -1.28
CA LEU A 320 -26.08 9.66 0.18
C LEU A 320 -27.10 10.57 0.86
N PRO A 321 -27.66 10.17 2.02
CA PRO A 321 -28.54 11.05 2.78
C PRO A 321 -27.76 12.26 3.29
N ASP A 322 -28.41 13.43 3.36
CA ASP A 322 -27.81 14.65 3.94
C ASP A 322 -27.37 14.42 5.40
N THR A 323 -28.03 13.51 6.11
CA THR A 323 -27.70 13.18 7.49
C THR A 323 -26.35 12.48 7.67
N ILE A 324 -25.68 12.03 6.59
CA ILE A 324 -24.34 11.43 6.67
C ILE A 324 -23.33 12.37 7.33
N GLY A 325 -23.52 13.69 7.20
CA GLY A 325 -22.67 14.71 7.82
C GLY A 325 -22.73 14.75 9.35
N SER A 326 -23.70 14.07 9.99
CA SER A 326 -23.80 13.94 11.44
C SER A 326 -22.73 13.02 12.03
N LEU A 327 -22.09 12.17 11.21
CA LEU A 327 -21.05 11.21 11.61
C LEU A 327 -19.68 11.89 11.87
N SER A 328 -19.65 12.89 12.74
CA SER A 328 -18.48 13.76 12.98
C SER A 328 -17.22 13.03 13.47
N LYS A 329 -17.34 11.79 13.97
CA LYS A 329 -16.20 10.95 14.36
C LYS A 329 -15.57 10.16 13.20
N LEU A 330 -16.18 10.17 12.02
CA LEU A 330 -15.76 9.34 10.90
C LEU A 330 -14.35 9.70 10.44
N TYR A 331 -13.46 8.72 10.53
CA TYR A 331 -12.05 8.82 10.16
C TYR A 331 -11.80 8.27 8.76
N LYS A 332 -12.59 7.28 8.33
CA LYS A 332 -12.53 6.67 7.00
C LYS A 332 -13.93 6.45 6.44
N LEU A 333 -14.11 6.90 5.20
CA LEU A 333 -15.28 6.67 4.37
C LEU A 333 -14.81 6.23 3.00
N THR A 334 -15.28 5.07 2.55
CA THR A 334 -14.97 4.55 1.22
C THR A 334 -16.28 4.23 0.49
N LEU A 335 -16.38 4.76 -0.73
CA LEU A 335 -17.58 4.75 -1.58
C LEU A 335 -17.23 4.33 -3.02
N GLU A 336 -16.08 3.69 -3.22
CA GLU A 336 -15.59 3.30 -4.53
C GLU A 336 -16.59 2.34 -5.21
N LYS A 337 -16.74 2.43 -6.53
CA LYS A 337 -17.60 1.52 -7.33
C LYS A 337 -19.05 1.55 -6.83
N ASN A 338 -19.64 2.74 -6.91
CA ASN A 338 -21.07 2.97 -6.71
C ASN A 338 -21.64 3.70 -7.93
N ASN A 339 -22.91 4.13 -7.84
CA ASN A 339 -23.61 4.89 -8.89
C ASN A 339 -23.83 6.36 -8.50
N LEU A 340 -23.03 6.91 -7.58
CA LEU A 340 -23.26 8.24 -7.02
C LEU A 340 -23.16 9.32 -8.10
N THR A 341 -24.20 10.14 -8.24
CA THR A 341 -24.22 11.28 -9.19
C THR A 341 -23.79 12.59 -8.55
N GLU A 342 -23.97 12.71 -7.23
CA GLU A 342 -23.59 13.88 -6.42
C GLU A 342 -23.26 13.47 -4.99
N LEU A 343 -22.68 14.40 -4.24
CA LEU A 343 -22.46 14.29 -2.79
C LEU A 343 -23.26 15.37 -2.07
N PRO A 344 -23.87 15.07 -0.92
CA PRO A 344 -24.57 16.06 -0.12
C PRO A 344 -23.61 17.14 0.40
N GLY A 345 -24.11 18.37 0.56
CA GLY A 345 -23.32 19.48 1.09
C GLY A 345 -22.80 19.20 2.51
N SER A 346 -23.52 18.39 3.28
CA SER A 346 -23.17 17.98 4.64
C SER A 346 -21.89 17.14 4.72
N ILE A 347 -21.37 16.60 3.60
CA ILE A 347 -20.12 15.83 3.58
C ILE A 347 -18.95 16.62 4.18
N GLY A 348 -18.96 17.95 4.05
CA GLY A 348 -17.95 18.84 4.64
C GLY A 348 -17.94 18.88 6.17
N ASN A 349 -18.96 18.34 6.84
CA ASN A 349 -19.00 18.24 8.29
C ASN A 349 -18.11 17.10 8.84
N LEU A 350 -17.68 16.17 7.98
CA LEU A 350 -16.82 15.03 8.33
C LEU A 350 -15.35 15.45 8.50
N THR A 351 -15.10 16.49 9.30
CA THR A 351 -13.79 17.16 9.42
C THR A 351 -12.66 16.27 9.93
N ARG A 352 -12.95 15.09 10.50
CA ARG A 352 -11.96 14.08 10.92
C ARG A 352 -11.53 13.12 9.82
N LEU A 353 -12.17 13.17 8.66
CA LEU A 353 -11.92 12.26 7.57
C LEU A 353 -10.47 12.39 7.09
N PHE A 354 -9.72 11.27 7.13
CA PHE A 354 -8.31 11.22 6.76
C PHE A 354 -8.10 10.66 5.35
N LYS A 355 -8.94 9.70 4.95
CA LYS A 355 -8.95 9.12 3.61
C LYS A 355 -10.37 9.13 3.07
N PHE A 356 -10.51 9.60 1.83
CA PHE A 356 -11.79 9.64 1.14
C PHE A 356 -11.63 9.11 -0.29
N ASN A 357 -12.24 7.96 -0.56
CA ASN A 357 -12.24 7.35 -1.90
C ASN A 357 -13.65 7.34 -2.47
N LEU A 358 -13.80 8.05 -3.60
CA LEU A 358 -15.01 8.26 -4.39
C LEU A 358 -14.87 7.69 -5.80
N SER A 359 -13.82 6.91 -6.05
CA SER A 359 -13.48 6.47 -7.40
C SER A 359 -14.54 5.56 -8.01
N ASN A 360 -14.61 5.49 -9.33
CA ASN A 360 -15.55 4.64 -10.06
C ASN A 360 -17.01 4.93 -9.66
N ASN A 361 -17.42 6.19 -9.80
CA ASN A 361 -18.79 6.65 -9.57
C ASN A 361 -19.26 7.45 -10.80
N LYS A 362 -20.39 8.15 -10.69
CA LYS A 362 -20.97 8.99 -11.75
C LYS A 362 -20.98 10.47 -11.36
N LEU A 363 -20.06 10.89 -10.48
CA LEU A 363 -20.01 12.26 -9.98
C LEU A 363 -19.71 13.22 -11.13
N THR A 364 -20.47 14.32 -11.21
CA THR A 364 -20.28 15.38 -12.21
C THR A 364 -19.52 16.59 -11.63
N THR A 365 -19.53 16.73 -10.31
CA THR A 365 -18.85 17.78 -9.54
C THR A 365 -18.56 17.33 -8.11
N LEU A 366 -17.77 18.10 -7.38
CA LEU A 366 -17.59 17.99 -5.93
C LEU A 366 -18.22 19.23 -5.27
N PRO A 367 -18.94 19.10 -4.13
CA PRO A 367 -19.56 20.23 -3.47
C PRO A 367 -18.50 21.19 -2.89
N ASN A 368 -18.82 22.49 -2.79
CA ASN A 368 -17.92 23.48 -2.19
C ASN A 368 -17.50 23.12 -0.76
N SER A 369 -18.36 22.42 -0.02
CA SER A 369 -18.08 21.96 1.34
C SER A 369 -16.95 20.94 1.44
N ILE A 370 -16.49 20.35 0.33
CA ILE A 370 -15.32 19.45 0.31
C ILE A 370 -14.08 20.12 0.91
N GLY A 371 -13.94 21.44 0.73
CA GLY A 371 -12.83 22.23 1.27
C GLY A 371 -12.81 22.31 2.80
N ASN A 372 -13.88 21.90 3.49
CA ASN A 372 -13.94 21.86 4.96
C ASN A 372 -13.22 20.63 5.55
N LEU A 373 -12.87 19.63 4.73
CA LEU A 373 -12.21 18.40 5.16
C LEU A 373 -10.72 18.62 5.46
N SER A 374 -10.40 19.51 6.37
CA SER A 374 -9.03 20.01 6.60
C SER A 374 -8.04 18.94 7.07
N ASN A 375 -8.49 17.80 7.60
CA ASN A 375 -7.63 16.66 7.99
C ASN A 375 -7.37 15.65 6.86
N LEU A 376 -7.97 15.86 5.69
CA LEU A 376 -7.89 14.89 4.60
C LEU A 376 -6.46 14.79 4.06
N TRP A 377 -5.93 13.57 4.05
CA TRP A 377 -4.59 13.26 3.56
C TRP A 377 -4.62 12.68 2.14
N LEU A 378 -5.65 11.88 1.83
CA LEU A 378 -5.88 11.34 0.49
C LEU A 378 -7.32 11.59 0.06
N LEU A 379 -7.46 12.18 -1.13
CA LEU A 379 -8.71 12.29 -1.87
C LEU A 379 -8.52 11.60 -3.22
N SER A 380 -9.30 10.55 -3.47
CA SER A 380 -9.34 9.86 -4.76
C SER A 380 -10.75 9.93 -5.33
N ALA A 381 -10.91 10.51 -6.51
CA ALA A 381 -12.16 10.57 -7.26
C ALA A 381 -11.93 10.17 -8.72
N ASN A 382 -11.11 9.14 -8.93
CA ASN A 382 -10.79 8.61 -10.25
C ASN A 382 -12.05 8.05 -10.94
N ASN A 383 -12.05 7.98 -12.26
CA ASN A 383 -13.10 7.34 -13.06
C ASN A 383 -14.50 7.82 -12.68
N ASN A 384 -14.69 9.14 -12.79
CA ASN A 384 -15.97 9.80 -12.61
C ASN A 384 -16.25 10.64 -13.87
N THR A 385 -17.21 11.55 -13.81
CA THR A 385 -17.52 12.48 -14.91
C THR A 385 -17.27 13.93 -14.52
N ILE A 386 -16.39 14.17 -13.54
CA ILE A 386 -16.15 15.49 -12.94
C ILE A 386 -15.62 16.44 -14.01
N SER A 387 -16.35 17.55 -14.22
CA SER A 387 -16.03 18.53 -15.25
C SER A 387 -15.26 19.75 -14.73
N LYS A 388 -15.41 20.07 -13.44
CA LYS A 388 -14.75 21.17 -12.75
C LYS A 388 -14.57 20.84 -11.26
N LEU A 389 -13.47 21.32 -10.67
CA LEU A 389 -13.24 21.32 -9.23
C LEU A 389 -13.74 22.64 -8.59
N PRO A 390 -14.29 22.60 -7.36
CA PRO A 390 -14.64 23.81 -6.63
C PRO A 390 -13.37 24.57 -6.19
N ASP A 391 -13.42 25.90 -6.13
CA ASP A 391 -12.28 26.72 -5.69
C ASP A 391 -11.86 26.40 -4.24
N THR A 392 -12.80 25.94 -3.42
CA THR A 392 -12.53 25.51 -2.04
C THR A 392 -11.65 24.27 -1.93
N ILE A 393 -11.37 23.55 -3.02
CA ILE A 393 -10.42 22.42 -3.01
C ILE A 393 -9.05 22.83 -2.47
N GLY A 394 -8.64 24.08 -2.71
CA GLY A 394 -7.39 24.65 -2.20
C GLY A 394 -7.32 24.80 -0.67
N ASN A 395 -8.44 24.64 0.04
CA ASN A 395 -8.49 24.71 1.50
C ASN A 395 -8.03 23.40 2.17
N LEU A 396 -7.80 22.33 1.41
CA LEU A 396 -7.36 21.03 1.93
C LEU A 396 -5.87 21.04 2.31
N SER A 397 -5.50 21.82 3.33
CA SER A 397 -4.11 22.12 3.70
C SER A 397 -3.28 20.92 4.17
N ASN A 398 -3.92 19.79 4.50
CA ASN A 398 -3.23 18.54 4.88
C ASN A 398 -3.17 17.50 3.75
N LEU A 399 -3.72 17.81 2.58
CA LEU A 399 -3.79 16.87 1.47
C LEU A 399 -2.40 16.57 0.94
N PHE A 400 -2.05 15.29 0.94
CA PHE A 400 -0.80 14.79 0.40
C PHE A 400 -0.99 14.13 -0.96
N GLN A 401 -2.13 13.48 -1.18
CA GLN A 401 -2.43 12.75 -2.40
C GLN A 401 -3.80 13.14 -2.95
N LEU A 402 -3.80 13.61 -4.20
CA LEU A 402 -5.00 13.95 -4.96
C LEU A 402 -5.00 13.18 -6.27
N GLU A 403 -6.02 12.33 -6.45
CA GLU A 403 -6.19 11.52 -7.66
C GLU A 403 -7.53 11.84 -8.31
N LEU A 404 -7.47 12.27 -9.57
CA LEU A 404 -8.61 12.73 -10.36
C LEU A 404 -8.59 12.13 -11.77
N ASN A 405 -7.99 10.95 -11.91
CA ASN A 405 -7.77 10.30 -13.18
C ASN A 405 -9.09 9.91 -13.87
N GLY A 406 -9.14 9.84 -15.20
CA GLY A 406 -10.31 9.36 -15.92
C GLY A 406 -11.55 10.22 -15.66
N ASN A 407 -11.43 11.55 -15.82
CA ASN A 407 -12.50 12.52 -15.60
C ASN A 407 -12.68 13.45 -16.81
N ASN A 408 -13.56 14.44 -16.69
CA ASN A 408 -13.87 15.42 -17.73
C ASN A 408 -13.27 16.81 -17.45
N LEU A 409 -12.24 16.92 -16.62
CA LEU A 409 -11.68 18.21 -16.21
C LEU A 409 -11.09 18.94 -17.41
N THR A 410 -11.48 20.21 -17.61
CA THR A 410 -10.97 21.07 -18.69
C THR A 410 -9.94 22.09 -18.21
N THR A 411 -10.05 22.49 -16.94
CA THR A 411 -9.17 23.44 -16.25
C THR A 411 -9.06 23.07 -14.77
N LEU A 412 -8.09 23.66 -14.07
CA LEU A 412 -7.95 23.61 -12.61
C LEU A 412 -8.14 25.02 -12.04
N PRO A 413 -8.73 25.17 -10.83
CA PRO A 413 -8.83 26.47 -10.18
C PRO A 413 -7.46 26.95 -9.67
N ASP A 414 -7.23 28.26 -9.64
CA ASP A 414 -5.97 28.86 -9.14
C ASP A 414 -5.66 28.45 -7.70
N SER A 415 -6.70 28.19 -6.90
CA SER A 415 -6.56 27.75 -5.52
C SER A 415 -5.87 26.39 -5.36
N ILE A 416 -5.68 25.60 -6.44
CA ILE A 416 -4.91 24.34 -6.39
C ILE A 416 -3.48 24.57 -5.89
N GLY A 417 -2.91 25.75 -6.17
CA GLY A 417 -1.59 26.14 -5.68
C GLY A 417 -1.49 26.31 -4.17
N ASN A 418 -2.61 26.38 -3.45
CA ASN A 418 -2.64 26.48 -1.99
C ASN A 418 -2.39 25.14 -1.28
N LEU A 419 -2.39 24.02 -2.02
CA LEU A 419 -2.17 22.67 -1.48
C LEU A 419 -0.69 22.42 -1.15
N SER A 420 -0.16 23.15 -0.17
CA SER A 420 1.28 23.22 0.13
C SER A 420 1.91 21.92 0.64
N LYS A 421 1.12 20.88 0.92
CA LYS A 421 1.59 19.54 1.36
C LYS A 421 1.39 18.46 0.29
N LEU A 422 0.81 18.79 -0.86
CA LEU A 422 0.51 17.84 -1.91
C LEU A 422 1.81 17.27 -2.49
N GLY A 423 2.01 15.97 -2.33
CA GLY A 423 3.17 15.24 -2.84
C GLY A 423 2.88 14.46 -4.11
N VAL A 424 1.65 13.94 -4.24
CA VAL A 424 1.19 13.15 -5.37
C VAL A 424 -0.04 13.80 -5.98
N PHE A 425 0.07 14.20 -7.24
CA PHE A 425 -1.04 14.75 -8.00
C PHE A 425 -1.19 13.99 -9.33
N SER A 426 -2.29 13.27 -9.47
CA SER A 426 -2.57 12.47 -10.66
C SER A 426 -3.86 12.95 -11.33
N LEU A 427 -3.74 13.31 -12.61
CA LEU A 427 -4.77 13.88 -13.46
C LEU A 427 -4.82 13.18 -14.83
N PHE A 428 -4.34 11.93 -14.93
CA PHE A 428 -4.25 11.27 -16.23
C PHE A 428 -5.64 11.00 -16.83
N GLU A 429 -5.75 10.94 -18.15
CA GLU A 429 -7.04 10.73 -18.85
C GLU A 429 -8.09 11.78 -18.47
N ASN A 430 -7.76 13.05 -18.72
CA ASN A 430 -8.67 14.18 -18.55
C ASN A 430 -8.76 15.01 -19.85
N LYS A 431 -9.37 16.20 -19.79
CA LYS A 431 -9.54 17.10 -20.93
C LYS A 431 -8.83 18.44 -20.72
N LEU A 432 -7.80 18.49 -19.86
CA LEU A 432 -7.12 19.72 -19.49
C LEU A 432 -6.47 20.35 -20.72
N THR A 433 -6.74 21.64 -20.97
CA THR A 433 -6.12 22.39 -22.08
C THR A 433 -4.94 23.25 -21.63
N THR A 434 -4.96 23.67 -20.36
CA THR A 434 -3.95 24.50 -19.70
C THR A 434 -3.80 24.11 -18.23
N LEU A 435 -2.73 24.59 -17.59
CA LEU A 435 -2.53 24.53 -16.14
C LEU A 435 -2.43 25.97 -15.60
N PRO A 436 -2.94 26.27 -14.40
CA PRO A 436 -2.76 27.58 -13.78
C PRO A 436 -1.31 27.79 -13.33
N ASP A 437 -0.80 29.03 -13.39
CA ASP A 437 0.55 29.37 -12.92
C ASP A 437 0.77 29.02 -11.45
N THR A 438 -0.30 29.02 -10.65
CA THR A 438 -0.26 28.68 -9.23
C THR A 438 0.14 27.22 -8.98
N ILE A 439 0.14 26.34 -10.00
CA ILE A 439 0.69 24.98 -9.88
C ILE A 439 2.15 25.01 -9.38
N GLY A 440 2.91 26.05 -9.75
CA GLY A 440 4.29 26.25 -9.31
C GLY A 440 4.46 26.51 -7.82
N ASN A 441 3.37 26.79 -7.08
CA ASN A 441 3.40 27.01 -5.63
C ASN A 441 3.39 25.69 -4.83
N ILE A 442 3.16 24.54 -5.48
CA ILE A 442 3.09 23.23 -4.82
C ILE A 442 4.50 22.65 -4.67
N PHE A 443 5.35 23.31 -3.88
CA PHE A 443 6.77 22.93 -3.73
C PHE A 443 6.99 21.52 -3.19
N SER A 444 6.01 20.92 -2.52
CA SER A 444 6.06 19.56 -1.98
C SER A 444 5.90 18.46 -3.04
N LEU A 445 5.51 18.80 -4.26
CA LEU A 445 5.15 17.82 -5.28
C LEU A 445 6.37 17.02 -5.73
N PHE A 446 6.28 15.69 -5.64
CA PHE A 446 7.30 14.78 -6.18
C PHE A 446 6.75 13.87 -7.28
N HIS A 447 5.43 13.75 -7.41
CA HIS A 447 4.78 12.98 -8.47
C HIS A 447 3.67 13.81 -9.13
N LEU A 448 3.84 14.10 -10.42
CA LEU A 448 2.85 14.78 -11.25
C LEU A 448 2.56 13.95 -12.51
N ASN A 449 1.33 13.46 -12.63
CA ASN A 449 0.89 12.69 -13.80
C ASN A 449 -0.20 13.45 -14.56
N LEU A 450 0.13 13.89 -15.77
CA LEU A 450 -0.73 14.65 -16.69
C LEU A 450 -0.97 13.89 -18.01
N LYS A 451 -0.69 12.59 -18.02
CA LYS A 451 -0.80 11.74 -19.20
C LYS A 451 -2.21 11.78 -19.82
N ASP A 452 -2.31 11.66 -21.15
CA ASP A 452 -3.56 11.57 -21.90
C ASP A 452 -4.53 12.73 -21.57
N ASN A 453 -4.07 13.96 -21.82
CA ASN A 453 -4.83 15.21 -21.66
C ASN A 453 -4.89 15.97 -23.00
N LYS A 454 -5.24 17.27 -22.97
CA LYS A 454 -5.29 18.13 -24.17
C LYS A 454 -4.37 19.36 -24.03
N LEU A 455 -3.32 19.26 -23.20
CA LEU A 455 -2.43 20.38 -22.92
C LEU A 455 -1.71 20.81 -24.19
N VAL A 456 -1.79 22.10 -24.51
CA VAL A 456 -1.08 22.70 -25.66
C VAL A 456 0.23 23.33 -25.20
N THR A 457 0.27 23.84 -23.97
CA THR A 457 1.44 24.47 -23.36
C THR A 457 1.53 24.07 -21.88
N ILE A 458 2.73 24.18 -21.31
CA ILE A 458 2.99 24.08 -19.87
C ILE A 458 3.48 25.45 -19.38
N PRO A 459 2.95 26.00 -18.27
CA PRO A 459 3.36 27.31 -17.77
C PRO A 459 4.80 27.30 -17.23
N ASP A 460 5.51 28.44 -17.36
CA ASP A 460 6.87 28.63 -16.83
C ASP A 460 6.98 28.34 -15.32
N ALA A 461 5.88 28.55 -14.58
CA ALA A 461 5.80 28.27 -13.16
C ALA A 461 6.06 26.80 -12.78
N ILE A 462 5.93 25.85 -13.73
CA ILE A 462 6.30 24.45 -13.50
C ILE A 462 7.76 24.30 -13.08
N GLY A 463 8.63 25.23 -13.48
CA GLY A 463 10.04 25.26 -13.10
C GLY A 463 10.29 25.45 -11.60
N ASN A 464 9.29 25.93 -10.85
CA ASN A 464 9.37 26.06 -9.39
C ASN A 464 9.26 24.71 -8.65
N LEU A 465 8.81 23.65 -9.33
CA LEU A 465 8.56 22.33 -8.75
C LEU A 465 9.85 21.51 -8.58
N ASN A 466 10.75 22.01 -7.74
CA ASN A 466 12.11 21.48 -7.55
C ASN A 466 12.20 20.14 -6.80
N ASN A 467 11.09 19.47 -6.53
CA ASN A 467 11.07 18.15 -5.88
C ASN A 467 10.45 17.07 -6.79
N VAL A 468 10.01 17.42 -8.00
CA VAL A 468 9.35 16.48 -8.91
C VAL A 468 10.33 15.41 -9.35
N GLN A 469 10.00 14.17 -9.01
CA GLN A 469 10.73 12.96 -9.32
C GLN A 469 10.08 12.17 -10.45
N TYR A 470 8.76 12.27 -10.58
CA TYR A 470 7.99 11.67 -11.65
C TYR A 470 7.14 12.75 -12.32
N LEU A 471 7.39 12.97 -13.61
CA LEU A 471 6.61 13.86 -14.46
C LEU A 471 6.22 13.10 -15.73
N ASN A 472 4.93 12.89 -15.93
CA ASN A 472 4.40 12.27 -17.15
C ASN A 472 3.54 13.28 -17.92
N LEU A 473 3.95 13.60 -19.13
CA LEU A 473 3.30 14.54 -20.05
C LEU A 473 2.84 13.86 -21.35
N SER A 474 2.87 12.53 -21.43
CA SER A 474 2.53 11.82 -22.66
C SER A 474 1.06 11.94 -23.03
N GLY A 475 0.73 11.77 -24.31
CA GLY A 475 -0.67 11.82 -24.77
C GLY A 475 -1.28 13.22 -24.67
N ASN A 476 -0.51 14.28 -24.91
CA ASN A 476 -0.97 15.66 -24.91
C ASN A 476 -0.89 16.27 -26.33
N ARG A 477 -0.98 17.60 -26.44
CA ARG A 477 -0.86 18.35 -27.71
C ARG A 477 0.31 19.34 -27.65
N LEU A 478 1.34 19.01 -26.85
CA LEU A 478 2.49 19.88 -26.63
C LEU A 478 3.32 19.97 -27.91
N THR A 479 3.74 21.19 -28.25
CA THR A 479 4.72 21.45 -29.31
C THR A 479 6.08 21.88 -28.77
N ASP A 480 6.12 22.32 -27.51
CA ASP A 480 7.33 22.75 -26.81
C ASP A 480 7.18 22.54 -25.29
N ILE A 481 8.28 22.68 -24.54
CA ILE A 481 8.36 22.67 -23.08
C ILE A 481 9.10 23.91 -22.58
N PRO A 482 8.68 24.53 -21.45
CA PRO A 482 9.29 25.77 -20.97
C PRO A 482 10.74 25.58 -20.52
N ASP A 483 11.60 26.56 -20.83
CA ASP A 483 13.02 26.56 -20.47
C ASP A 483 13.28 26.54 -18.95
N THR A 484 12.24 26.84 -18.16
CA THR A 484 12.29 26.83 -16.70
C THR A 484 12.19 25.42 -16.10
N ILE A 485 11.81 24.39 -16.87
CA ILE A 485 11.59 23.04 -16.35
C ILE A 485 12.88 22.45 -15.78
N ASN A 486 12.90 22.20 -14.47
CA ASN A 486 14.05 21.60 -13.79
C ASN A 486 13.92 20.08 -13.79
N THR A 487 14.59 19.39 -14.70
CA THR A 487 14.54 17.93 -14.77
C THR A 487 15.61 17.22 -13.95
N ASN A 488 16.50 17.98 -13.29
CA ASN A 488 17.56 17.40 -12.46
C ASN A 488 17.02 16.63 -11.25
N THR A 489 15.76 16.85 -10.90
CA THR A 489 15.07 16.20 -9.78
C THR A 489 14.30 14.95 -10.21
N LEU A 490 14.12 14.73 -11.52
CA LEU A 490 13.42 13.57 -12.05
C LEU A 490 14.23 12.29 -11.79
N ASN A 491 13.53 11.16 -11.57
CA ASN A 491 14.11 9.83 -11.37
C ASN A 491 14.66 9.22 -12.68
N GLY A 492 15.26 10.06 -13.51
CA GLY A 492 15.84 9.67 -14.79
C GLY A 492 14.84 9.50 -15.93
N LEU A 493 13.53 9.37 -15.70
CA LEU A 493 12.54 9.20 -16.78
C LEU A 493 11.77 10.50 -17.07
N LEU A 494 11.72 10.89 -18.34
CA LEU A 494 10.81 11.90 -18.86
C LEU A 494 10.02 11.34 -20.06
N ASP A 495 8.71 11.16 -19.88
CA ASP A 495 7.80 10.66 -20.92
C ASP A 495 7.05 11.82 -21.60
N LEU A 496 7.43 12.09 -22.85
CA LEU A 496 6.85 13.08 -23.76
C LEU A 496 6.21 12.41 -25.00
N SER A 497 5.98 11.10 -24.94
CA SER A 497 5.41 10.35 -26.05
C SER A 497 3.99 10.83 -26.41
N ARG A 498 3.54 10.56 -27.65
CA ARG A 498 2.19 10.90 -28.12
C ARG A 498 1.84 12.39 -27.95
N ASN A 499 2.70 13.27 -28.43
CA ASN A 499 2.52 14.73 -28.45
C ASN A 499 2.62 15.28 -29.89
N ASN A 500 2.71 16.60 -30.05
CA ASN A 500 2.81 17.30 -31.34
C ASN A 500 4.21 17.89 -31.60
N PHE A 501 5.27 17.35 -30.99
CA PHE A 501 6.63 17.85 -31.22
C PHE A 501 7.06 17.61 -32.67
N THR A 502 7.47 18.66 -33.38
CA THR A 502 8.05 18.59 -34.73
C THR A 502 9.57 18.63 -34.71
N GLU A 503 10.13 19.19 -33.65
CA GLU A 503 11.57 19.31 -33.40
C GLU A 503 11.88 18.85 -31.98
N PHE A 504 13.14 18.52 -31.74
CA PHE A 504 13.62 18.18 -30.41
C PHE A 504 13.80 19.47 -29.59
N PRO A 505 13.15 19.63 -28.42
CA PRO A 505 13.26 20.85 -27.63
C PRO A 505 14.70 21.13 -27.20
N VAL A 506 15.21 22.32 -27.54
CA VAL A 506 16.62 22.72 -27.30
C VAL A 506 16.97 22.71 -25.81
N ILE A 507 16.01 22.97 -24.93
CA ILE A 507 16.21 22.93 -23.48
C ILE A 507 16.69 21.56 -22.98
N LEU A 508 16.32 20.47 -23.66
CA LEU A 508 16.69 19.12 -23.26
C LEU A 508 18.20 18.85 -23.37
N GLU A 509 18.91 19.66 -24.17
CA GLU A 509 20.38 19.62 -24.27
C GLU A 509 21.07 19.91 -22.94
N ASN A 510 20.40 20.62 -22.02
CA ASN A 510 20.95 21.00 -20.72
C ASN A 510 20.66 19.98 -19.61
N LEU A 511 19.94 18.89 -19.92
CA LEU A 511 19.35 18.00 -18.92
C LEU A 511 20.22 16.76 -18.65
N THR A 512 21.40 17.00 -18.11
CA THR A 512 22.44 15.97 -17.94
C THR A 512 22.07 14.81 -17.01
N HIS A 513 20.95 14.86 -16.27
CA HIS A 513 20.57 13.87 -15.26
C HIS A 513 19.56 12.82 -15.75
N LEU A 514 18.94 13.03 -16.92
CA LEU A 514 17.97 12.08 -17.47
C LEU A 514 18.65 10.80 -17.95
N ASN A 515 18.01 9.66 -17.65
CA ASN A 515 18.45 8.32 -18.00
C ASN A 515 17.59 7.71 -19.12
N THR A 516 16.28 7.94 -19.09
CA THR A 516 15.33 7.51 -20.11
C THR A 516 14.53 8.71 -20.60
N ILE A 517 14.46 8.88 -21.90
CA ILE A 517 13.59 9.88 -22.54
C ILE A 517 12.73 9.18 -23.59
N ASP A 518 11.42 9.37 -23.50
CA ASP A 518 10.46 8.84 -24.47
C ASP A 518 9.81 9.96 -25.28
N PHE A 519 10.07 9.95 -26.58
CA PHE A 519 9.51 10.84 -27.59
C PHE A 519 8.70 10.08 -28.65
N SER A 520 8.34 8.82 -28.38
CA SER A 520 7.62 8.00 -29.35
C SER A 520 6.30 8.64 -29.79
N LYS A 521 5.86 8.37 -31.01
CA LYS A 521 4.59 8.85 -31.57
C LYS A 521 4.47 10.38 -31.59
N ASN A 522 5.51 11.05 -32.06
CA ASN A 522 5.54 12.50 -32.31
C ASN A 522 5.71 12.77 -33.83
N SER A 523 6.00 14.03 -34.19
CA SER A 523 6.28 14.45 -35.56
C SER A 523 7.75 14.84 -35.79
N ILE A 524 8.68 14.28 -35.00
CA ILE A 524 10.10 14.71 -34.99
C ILE A 524 10.82 14.20 -36.24
N LYS A 525 11.52 15.10 -36.94
CA LYS A 525 12.23 14.80 -38.20
C LYS A 525 13.72 14.52 -38.03
N LYS A 526 14.34 15.09 -37.00
CA LYS A 526 15.78 14.98 -36.75
C LYS A 526 16.06 14.97 -35.24
N ILE A 527 16.97 14.11 -34.81
CA ILE A 527 17.61 14.20 -33.50
C ILE A 527 18.79 15.20 -33.63
N PRO A 528 18.91 16.20 -32.74
CA PRO A 528 19.95 17.22 -32.86
C PRO A 528 21.33 16.65 -32.52
N ASP A 529 22.39 17.24 -33.08
CA ASP A 529 23.76 16.77 -32.86
C ASP A 529 24.18 16.89 -31.38
N SER A 530 23.60 17.84 -30.67
CA SER A 530 23.75 18.12 -29.24
C SER A 530 23.16 17.08 -28.29
N ILE A 531 22.53 16.02 -28.80
CA ILE A 531 22.04 14.89 -27.98
C ILE A 531 23.18 14.22 -27.18
N ASP A 532 24.42 14.35 -27.65
CA ASP A 532 25.62 13.89 -26.95
C ASP A 532 25.93 14.64 -25.65
N LYS A 533 25.33 15.82 -25.44
CA LYS A 533 25.42 16.58 -24.20
C LYS A 533 24.60 15.97 -23.06
N ILE A 534 23.63 15.09 -23.35
CA ILE A 534 22.82 14.41 -22.33
C ILE A 534 23.62 13.22 -21.78
N THR A 535 24.63 13.52 -20.96
CA THR A 535 25.69 12.56 -20.61
C THR A 535 25.23 11.30 -19.88
N ASN A 536 24.09 11.33 -19.16
CA ASN A 536 23.58 10.17 -18.42
C ASN A 536 22.46 9.40 -19.15
N LEU A 537 22.15 9.78 -20.39
CA LEU A 537 21.13 9.11 -21.19
C LEU A 537 21.54 7.66 -21.46
N PHE A 538 20.68 6.75 -21.03
CA PHE A 538 20.84 5.30 -21.11
C PHE A 538 19.86 4.69 -22.11
N GLU A 539 18.66 5.26 -22.20
CA GLU A 539 17.59 4.79 -23.05
C GLU A 539 16.93 5.97 -23.77
N LEU A 540 16.87 5.90 -25.10
CA LEU A 540 16.19 6.88 -25.93
C LEU A 540 15.14 6.18 -26.80
N ILE A 541 13.87 6.54 -26.59
CA ILE A 541 12.73 5.96 -27.29
C ILE A 541 12.17 6.97 -28.29
N MET A 542 12.30 6.69 -29.58
CA MET A 542 11.94 7.56 -30.71
C MET A 542 11.02 6.85 -31.72
N ASN A 543 10.40 5.73 -31.33
CA ASN A 543 9.51 4.95 -32.18
C ASN A 543 8.39 5.81 -32.79
N ASP A 544 7.91 5.45 -33.98
CA ASP A 544 6.75 6.11 -34.63
C ASP A 544 6.94 7.63 -34.85
N ASN A 545 8.11 8.06 -35.31
CA ASN A 545 8.41 9.45 -35.70
C ASN A 545 8.68 9.56 -37.22
N TYR A 546 9.21 10.70 -37.67
CA TYR A 546 9.59 10.96 -39.07
C TYR A 546 11.10 11.13 -39.22
N LEU A 547 11.90 10.45 -38.40
CA LEU A 547 13.36 10.56 -38.47
C LEU A 547 13.85 10.07 -39.83
N THR A 548 14.63 10.89 -40.54
CA THR A 548 15.26 10.51 -41.82
C THR A 548 16.70 10.05 -41.65
N THR A 549 17.37 10.57 -40.63
CA THR A 549 18.77 10.27 -40.30
C THR A 549 18.98 10.25 -38.80
N ILE A 550 19.96 9.48 -38.36
CA ILE A 550 20.47 9.51 -36.99
C ILE A 550 21.80 10.28 -37.00
N PRO A 551 22.00 11.29 -36.13
CA PRO A 551 23.23 12.06 -36.12
C PRO A 551 24.42 11.21 -35.67
N ASP A 552 25.56 11.38 -36.33
CA ASP A 552 26.82 10.71 -36.01
C ASP A 552 27.28 10.95 -34.56
N SER A 553 26.91 12.08 -33.97
CA SER A 553 27.29 12.46 -32.61
C SER A 553 26.70 11.56 -31.53
N ILE A 554 25.62 10.79 -31.81
CA ILE A 554 25.10 9.78 -30.87
C ILE A 554 26.17 8.77 -30.46
N LYS A 555 27.19 8.54 -31.30
CA LYS A 555 28.32 7.69 -30.93
C LYS A 555 29.15 8.20 -29.74
N ASN A 556 29.01 9.48 -29.42
CA ASN A 556 29.69 10.14 -28.30
C ASN A 556 28.87 10.01 -27.00
N SER A 557 27.60 9.55 -27.05
CA SER A 557 26.77 9.30 -25.87
C SER A 557 27.22 8.03 -25.15
N ILE A 558 28.23 8.16 -24.28
CA ILE A 558 28.95 7.05 -23.64
C ILE A 558 28.08 6.07 -22.83
N ASN A 559 26.90 6.50 -22.36
CA ASN A 559 26.03 5.72 -21.49
C ASN A 559 24.79 5.16 -22.19
N LEU A 560 24.55 5.50 -23.47
CA LEU A 560 23.36 5.08 -24.20
C LEU A 560 23.48 3.59 -24.58
N GLU A 561 22.63 2.76 -24.00
CA GLU A 561 22.60 1.30 -24.22
C GLU A 561 21.41 0.86 -25.06
N TYR A 562 20.33 1.65 -25.07
CA TYR A 562 19.09 1.32 -25.77
C TYR A 562 18.62 2.50 -26.65
N LEU A 563 18.47 2.23 -27.95
CA LEU A 563 17.91 3.16 -28.92
C LEU A 563 16.76 2.50 -29.69
N TYR A 564 15.54 2.96 -29.42
CA TYR A 564 14.34 2.45 -30.08
C TYR A 564 13.91 3.44 -31.17
N ILE A 565 14.00 3.05 -32.44
CA ILE A 565 13.71 3.88 -33.62
C ILE A 565 12.79 3.17 -34.63
N ASP A 566 12.00 2.23 -34.16
CA ASP A 566 11.02 1.49 -34.97
C ASP A 566 10.03 2.45 -35.67
N ASN A 567 9.56 2.07 -36.86
CA ASN A 567 8.59 2.84 -37.65
C ASN A 567 8.98 4.31 -37.92
N ASN A 568 10.24 4.55 -38.31
CA ASN A 568 10.73 5.85 -38.78
C ASN A 568 10.99 5.85 -40.31
N CYS A 569 11.54 6.94 -40.85
CA CYS A 569 11.90 7.11 -42.27
C CYS A 569 13.41 6.91 -42.55
N ILE A 570 14.11 6.17 -41.68
CA ILE A 570 15.57 6.00 -41.71
C ILE A 570 15.93 4.95 -42.77
N THR A 571 16.80 5.32 -43.71
CA THR A 571 17.24 4.42 -44.80
C THR A 571 18.54 3.69 -44.49
N SER A 572 19.38 4.26 -43.61
CA SER A 572 20.63 3.65 -43.17
C SER A 572 21.09 4.22 -41.83
N LEU A 573 21.83 3.43 -41.06
CA LEU A 573 22.49 3.89 -39.83
C LEU A 573 23.94 4.30 -40.14
N PRO A 574 24.48 5.35 -39.49
CA PRO A 574 25.90 5.67 -39.53
C PRO A 574 26.81 4.49 -39.15
N GLU A 575 27.94 4.36 -39.84
CA GLU A 575 28.96 3.32 -39.56
C GLU A 575 29.50 3.39 -38.12
N GLY A 576 29.55 4.59 -37.54
CA GLY A 576 29.93 4.78 -36.14
C GLY A 576 28.96 4.13 -35.15
N ILE A 577 27.67 4.11 -35.47
CA ILE A 577 26.60 3.58 -34.61
C ILE A 577 26.50 2.05 -34.77
N LYS A 578 26.69 1.52 -35.98
CA LYS A 578 26.71 0.07 -36.26
C LYS A 578 27.78 -0.69 -35.45
N LYS A 579 28.84 0.00 -35.00
CA LYS A 579 29.97 -0.56 -34.25
C LYS A 579 29.81 -0.45 -32.73
N MET A 580 28.75 0.19 -32.24
CA MET A 580 28.49 0.33 -30.80
C MET A 580 27.88 -0.95 -30.22
N LYS A 581 28.16 -1.25 -28.95
CA LYS A 581 27.50 -2.33 -28.19
C LYS A 581 26.13 -1.89 -27.65
N MET A 582 25.33 -1.26 -28.50
CA MET A 582 24.01 -0.72 -28.16
C MET A 582 22.91 -1.61 -28.74
N MET A 583 21.83 -1.83 -28.01
CA MET A 583 20.64 -2.49 -28.55
C MET A 583 19.82 -1.48 -29.35
N ILE A 584 19.67 -1.75 -30.65
CA ILE A 584 18.89 -0.90 -31.56
C ILE A 584 17.71 -1.70 -32.07
N THR A 585 16.49 -1.17 -31.91
CA THR A 585 15.32 -1.69 -32.60
C THR A 585 15.00 -0.79 -33.79
N MET A 586 14.95 -1.39 -34.98
CA MET A 586 14.63 -0.71 -36.24
C MET A 586 13.79 -1.64 -37.11
N ASN A 587 12.56 -1.86 -36.68
CA ASN A 587 11.56 -2.70 -37.33
C ASN A 587 10.52 -1.84 -38.04
N GLY A 588 10.17 -2.20 -39.27
CA GLY A 588 9.21 -1.48 -40.09
C GLY A 588 9.74 -0.17 -40.66
N ASN A 589 9.39 0.14 -41.91
CA ASN A 589 9.61 1.46 -42.50
C ASN A 589 8.23 2.09 -42.69
N ASN A 590 8.04 3.34 -42.26
CA ASN A 590 6.74 4.03 -42.29
C ASN A 590 6.42 4.52 -43.73
N GLY A 591 6.63 3.67 -44.74
CA GLY A 591 6.83 4.03 -46.15
C GLY A 591 5.73 4.88 -46.79
N GLU A 592 4.46 4.70 -46.45
CA GLU A 592 3.36 5.56 -46.94
C GLU A 592 3.36 6.95 -46.27
N LYS A 593 3.61 7.01 -44.96
CA LYS A 593 3.76 8.25 -44.19
C LYS A 593 5.01 9.04 -44.63
N CYS A 594 6.10 8.34 -44.91
CA CYS A 594 7.36 8.94 -45.36
C CYS A 594 7.25 9.42 -46.82
N LYS A 595 6.51 8.72 -47.70
CA LYS A 595 6.26 9.16 -49.09
C LYS A 595 5.44 10.45 -49.19
N ALA A 596 4.37 10.58 -48.40
CA ALA A 596 3.55 11.81 -48.35
C ALA A 596 4.35 13.05 -47.88
N MET A 597 5.42 12.84 -47.12
CA MET A 597 6.33 13.89 -46.64
C MET A 597 7.28 14.40 -47.72
N TYR A 598 7.66 13.54 -48.69
CA TYR A 598 8.47 13.93 -49.84
C TYR A 598 7.63 14.61 -50.93
N GLU A 599 6.37 14.19 -51.12
CA GLU A 599 5.46 14.74 -52.13
C GLU A 599 4.89 16.12 -51.76
N SER A 600 4.78 16.46 -50.47
CA SER A 600 4.35 17.78 -50.00
C SER A 600 5.43 18.88 -50.08
N SER A 601 6.66 18.53 -50.44
CA SER A 601 7.77 19.46 -50.67
C SER A 601 8.06 19.75 -52.15
N SER A 602 7.31 19.17 -53.09
CA SER A 602 7.48 19.40 -54.52
C SER A 602 6.15 19.33 -55.26
N THR A 603 5.44 20.46 -55.36
CA THR A 603 4.70 20.90 -56.56
C THR A 603 4.00 22.24 -56.29
N VAL A 604 4.56 23.28 -56.88
CA VAL A 604 3.80 24.43 -57.38
C VAL A 604 3.40 24.04 -58.80
N GLU A 605 2.11 23.77 -59.04
CA GLU A 605 1.33 24.25 -60.20
C GLU A 605 -0.05 23.57 -60.31
N SER A 606 -1.06 24.42 -60.47
CA SER A 606 -2.36 24.24 -61.15
C SER A 606 -3.10 22.90 -61.06
N THR A 607 -4.25 22.91 -60.41
CA THR A 607 -5.52 22.54 -61.07
C THR A 607 -6.70 23.21 -60.35
N GLU A 608 -7.48 23.93 -61.13
CA GLU A 608 -8.77 24.51 -60.75
C GLU A 608 -9.75 23.42 -60.33
N SER A 609 -10.49 23.64 -59.25
CA SER A 609 -11.88 23.21 -59.17
C SER A 609 -12.71 24.30 -58.51
N LYS A 610 -13.68 24.78 -59.29
CA LYS A 610 -14.67 25.79 -58.91
C LYS A 610 -15.49 25.29 -57.71
N ASN A 611 -15.63 26.12 -56.68
CA ASN A 611 -16.95 26.49 -56.18
C ASN A 611 -16.88 27.81 -55.41
N GLU A 612 -17.81 28.68 -55.77
CA GLU A 612 -17.95 30.07 -55.33
C GLU A 612 -18.37 30.16 -53.86
N SER A 613 -17.79 31.11 -53.12
CA SER A 613 -18.54 32.12 -52.34
C SER A 613 -17.62 33.22 -51.78
N LYS A 614 -17.67 34.37 -52.46
CA LYS A 614 -17.46 35.77 -52.02
C LYS A 614 -17.15 36.01 -50.52
N ASN A 615 -16.06 36.70 -50.16
CA ASN A 615 -15.92 38.17 -50.19
C ASN A 615 -14.60 38.67 -49.54
N GLU A 616 -13.99 39.63 -50.24
CA GLU A 616 -13.20 40.81 -49.84
C GLU A 616 -12.02 40.76 -48.84
N THR A 617 -10.94 41.39 -49.32
CA THR A 617 -9.64 41.68 -48.69
C THR A 617 -9.62 43.07 -48.05
N THR A 618 -8.73 43.28 -47.08
CA THR A 618 -7.88 44.49 -47.00
C THR A 618 -6.60 44.21 -46.18
N LYS A 619 -5.52 44.88 -46.61
CA LYS A 619 -4.09 44.73 -46.26
C LYS A 619 -3.73 45.37 -44.91
N GLU A 620 -2.60 44.96 -44.31
CA GLU A 620 -1.45 45.85 -43.99
C GLU A 620 -0.24 45.10 -43.39
N GLU A 621 0.95 45.38 -43.94
CA GLU A 621 2.28 44.94 -43.50
C GLU A 621 2.86 45.85 -42.39
N LYS A 622 3.73 45.31 -41.51
CA LYS A 622 4.48 46.07 -40.49
C LYS A 622 5.99 46.08 -40.74
N ASN A 623 6.53 47.28 -40.49
CA ASN A 623 7.92 47.76 -40.54
C ASN A 623 8.92 47.10 -39.57
N ASN A 624 10.20 47.31 -39.88
CA ASN A 624 11.42 46.96 -39.15
C ASN A 624 12.10 48.24 -38.59
N LYS A 625 12.68 48.23 -37.36
CA LYS A 625 13.79 49.13 -36.92
C LYS A 625 14.45 48.82 -35.55
N ASP A 626 15.77 49.05 -35.54
CA ASP A 626 16.70 49.56 -34.50
C ASP A 626 17.34 48.67 -33.41
N ASN A 627 18.68 48.77 -33.31
CA ASN A 627 19.59 47.94 -32.52
C ASN A 627 20.53 48.81 -31.63
N ARG A 628 20.32 48.85 -30.31
CA ARG A 628 20.92 49.78 -29.31
C ARG A 628 22.26 49.32 -28.69
N ARG A 629 23.36 49.26 -29.47
CA ARG A 629 24.64 48.64 -29.04
C ARG A 629 25.72 49.66 -28.61
N CYS A 630 26.57 49.28 -27.65
CA CYS A 630 27.73 50.05 -27.15
C CYS A 630 28.96 49.17 -26.88
N GLY A 631 30.14 49.78 -26.69
CA GLY A 631 31.40 49.10 -26.37
C GLY A 631 32.49 49.37 -27.40
N LYS A 632 33.66 48.74 -27.24
CA LYS A 632 34.87 49.02 -28.03
C LYS A 632 34.70 49.03 -29.56
N LYS A 633 33.70 48.29 -30.08
CA LYS A 633 33.35 48.23 -31.51
C LYS A 633 32.22 49.18 -31.93
N TYR A 634 31.41 49.65 -31.00
CA TYR A 634 30.15 50.38 -31.27
C TYR A 634 30.11 51.80 -30.67
N GLY A 635 31.14 52.21 -29.92
CA GLY A 635 31.23 53.54 -29.31
C GLY A 635 30.53 53.63 -27.95
N SER A 636 30.49 54.85 -27.42
CA SER A 636 29.84 55.18 -26.15
C SER A 636 28.33 55.40 -26.33
N CYS A 637 27.56 55.15 -25.27
CA CYS A 637 26.14 55.49 -25.26
C CYS A 637 25.91 57.00 -25.19
N ASP A 638 24.94 57.51 -25.94
CA ASP A 638 24.52 58.90 -25.89
C ASP A 638 23.67 59.20 -24.64
N ASN A 639 23.56 60.48 -24.25
CA ASN A 639 22.59 60.99 -23.27
C ASN A 639 22.58 60.31 -21.88
N ASN A 640 23.70 60.36 -21.14
CA ASN A 640 23.80 59.90 -19.74
C ASN A 640 23.46 58.41 -19.50
N GLU A 641 23.32 57.59 -20.54
CA GLU A 641 23.03 56.16 -20.41
C GLU A 641 24.27 55.33 -20.02
N CYS A 642 24.02 54.16 -19.45
CA CYS A 642 25.05 53.21 -19.01
C CYS A 642 25.28 52.14 -20.07
N CYS A 643 26.53 51.72 -20.26
CA CYS A 643 26.87 50.64 -21.18
C CYS A 643 27.02 49.31 -20.40
N SER A 644 26.15 48.33 -20.65
CA SER A 644 26.20 47.02 -19.97
C SER A 644 27.39 46.14 -20.43
N LYS A 645 27.73 45.10 -19.67
CA LYS A 645 28.78 44.11 -20.04
C LYS A 645 28.57 43.49 -21.43
N TYR A 646 27.33 43.40 -21.88
CA TYR A 646 26.94 42.77 -23.15
C TYR A 646 26.87 43.77 -24.31
N GLY A 647 27.27 45.02 -24.09
CA GLY A 647 27.37 46.03 -25.13
C GLY A 647 26.02 46.58 -25.57
N TRP A 648 25.13 46.86 -24.61
CA TRP A 648 23.84 47.53 -24.85
C TRP A 648 23.70 48.78 -23.98
N CYS A 649 23.09 49.82 -24.54
CA CYS A 649 22.80 51.08 -23.83
C CYS A 649 21.49 51.02 -23.05
N GLY A 650 21.49 51.52 -21.81
CA GLY A 650 20.28 51.69 -21.03
C GLY A 650 20.50 52.27 -19.63
N LEU A 651 19.42 52.68 -18.97
CA LEU A 651 19.43 53.36 -17.67
C LEU A 651 19.14 52.44 -16.46
N SER A 652 18.91 51.14 -16.69
CA SER A 652 18.53 50.22 -15.61
C SER A 652 19.72 49.70 -14.81
N ASN A 653 19.48 49.18 -13.60
CA ASN A 653 20.52 48.61 -12.73
C ASN A 653 21.37 47.52 -13.39
N LYS A 654 20.82 46.76 -14.35
CA LYS A 654 21.56 45.74 -15.13
C LYS A 654 22.58 46.37 -16.09
N HIS A 655 22.39 47.63 -16.45
CA HIS A 655 23.28 48.40 -17.32
C HIS A 655 24.27 49.25 -16.52
N CYS A 656 23.84 49.85 -15.39
CA CYS A 656 24.61 50.85 -14.65
C CYS A 656 25.47 50.29 -13.50
N LYS A 657 25.19 49.10 -12.95
CA LYS A 657 25.98 48.55 -11.82
C LYS A 657 27.35 48.03 -12.27
N ILE A 658 28.42 48.52 -11.65
CA ILE A 658 29.78 48.01 -11.87
C ILE A 658 29.87 46.50 -11.55
N SER A 659 29.15 46.03 -10.52
CA SER A 659 29.11 44.61 -10.13
C SER A 659 28.56 43.66 -11.20
N LEU A 660 27.78 44.19 -12.16
CA LEU A 660 27.21 43.43 -13.27
C LEU A 660 27.98 43.67 -14.59
N GLY A 661 29.14 44.33 -14.51
CA GLY A 661 30.07 44.54 -15.62
C GLY A 661 29.75 45.77 -16.48
N CYS A 662 29.19 46.82 -15.89
CA CYS A 662 29.04 48.11 -16.56
C CYS A 662 30.40 48.64 -17.06
N GLN A 663 30.46 49.02 -18.34
CA GLN A 663 31.65 49.50 -19.03
C GLN A 663 31.79 51.01 -18.89
N SER A 664 32.50 51.47 -17.85
CA SER A 664 32.56 52.90 -17.47
C SER A 664 33.27 53.81 -18.47
N GLU A 665 33.97 53.23 -19.44
CA GLU A 665 34.65 53.91 -20.54
C GLU A 665 33.73 54.16 -21.76
N PHE A 666 32.56 53.51 -21.82
CA PHE A 666 31.55 53.63 -22.89
C PHE A 666 30.16 54.08 -22.39
N GLY A 667 30.02 54.42 -21.10
CA GLY A 667 28.79 54.92 -20.45
C GLY A 667 29.01 55.19 -18.96
N ARG A 668 28.02 55.74 -18.23
CA ARG A 668 28.14 56.01 -16.78
C ARG A 668 27.95 54.72 -15.95
N CYS A 669 28.73 54.51 -14.88
CA CYS A 669 28.61 53.32 -14.00
C CYS A 669 28.67 53.66 -12.51
N GLU A 670 27.93 52.94 -11.68
CA GLU A 670 27.76 53.19 -10.24
C GLU A 670 28.51 52.17 -9.34
N GLY A 671 29.31 52.69 -8.38
CA GLY A 671 29.67 52.04 -7.10
C GLY A 671 30.96 51.17 -7.04
N LYS A 672 31.98 51.61 -6.28
CA LYS A 672 33.13 50.79 -5.79
C LYS A 672 32.85 50.22 -4.38
N LYS A 673 33.06 48.92 -4.15
CA LYS A 673 33.90 48.30 -3.06
C LYS A 673 33.66 46.78 -2.85
N HIS A 674 34.78 46.03 -2.83
CA HIS A 674 35.21 44.77 -2.15
C HIS A 674 34.19 43.67 -1.72
N SER A 675 34.33 42.40 -2.16
CA SER A 675 35.16 41.27 -1.62
C SER A 675 34.40 40.49 -0.51
N SER A 676 34.35 39.16 -0.32
CA SER A 676 35.18 38.00 -0.70
C SER A 676 34.45 36.66 -0.38
N THR A 677 34.61 35.66 -1.25
CA THR A 677 34.78 34.18 -1.07
C THR A 677 34.28 33.38 0.15
N SER A 678 33.68 32.20 -0.11
CA SER A 678 34.27 30.89 0.28
C SER A 678 33.66 29.71 -0.48
N THR A 679 34.53 28.90 -1.09
CA THR A 679 34.37 27.61 -1.77
C THR A 679 34.12 26.43 -0.82
N ILE A 680 33.49 25.33 -1.30
CA ILE A 680 34.02 23.94 -1.27
C ILE A 680 33.24 23.07 -2.27
N GLN A 681 33.99 22.16 -2.89
CA GLN A 681 33.72 21.30 -4.05
C GLN A 681 33.20 19.88 -3.67
N PRO A 682 32.86 19.02 -4.66
CA PRO A 682 31.94 17.88 -4.56
C PRO A 682 32.63 16.53 -4.37
N SER A 683 31.85 15.48 -4.05
CA SER A 683 32.26 14.10 -4.39
C SER A 683 31.07 13.20 -4.73
N SER A 684 31.23 12.47 -5.83
CA SER A 684 30.34 11.55 -6.53
C SER A 684 29.95 10.31 -5.73
N ILE A 685 28.70 9.85 -5.87
CA ILE A 685 28.23 8.54 -5.39
C ILE A 685 27.38 7.87 -6.47
N THR A 686 27.78 6.67 -6.87
CA THR A 686 27.03 5.74 -7.74
C THR A 686 26.05 4.90 -6.92
N TYR A 687 24.79 4.77 -7.39
CA TYR A 687 23.67 4.17 -6.65
C TYR A 687 23.28 2.74 -7.09
N LYS A 688 23.99 2.09 -8.03
CA LYS A 688 23.65 0.74 -8.55
C LYS A 688 24.72 -0.33 -8.24
N CYS A 689 24.31 -1.61 -8.24
CA CYS A 689 25.15 -2.78 -7.95
C CYS A 689 24.64 -4.06 -8.63
N GLY A 690 25.51 -5.06 -8.84
CA GLY A 690 25.14 -6.35 -9.45
C GLY A 690 26.28 -7.00 -10.25
N LYS A 691 26.04 -8.21 -10.79
CA LYS A 691 27.05 -9.08 -11.45
C LYS A 691 27.86 -8.42 -12.56
N ASN A 692 27.29 -7.42 -13.25
CA ASN A 692 27.94 -6.65 -14.32
C ASN A 692 28.12 -5.14 -13.99
N ILE A 693 27.73 -4.69 -12.79
CA ILE A 693 27.76 -3.28 -12.37
C ILE A 693 28.82 -3.03 -11.27
N GLY A 694 29.09 -4.03 -10.41
CA GLY A 694 30.05 -3.93 -9.31
C GLY A 694 29.40 -3.87 -7.92
N LYS A 695 30.22 -3.69 -6.88
CA LYS A 695 29.78 -3.69 -5.48
C LYS A 695 29.41 -2.28 -4.99
N CYS A 696 28.46 -2.20 -4.07
CA CYS A 696 28.16 -0.98 -3.34
C CYS A 696 29.34 -0.50 -2.49
N LYS A 697 29.37 0.82 -2.23
CA LYS A 697 30.35 1.44 -1.32
C LYS A 697 30.29 0.80 0.07
N LYS A 698 31.44 0.71 0.74
CA LYS A 698 31.59 0.08 2.07
C LYS A 698 30.52 0.60 3.05
N GLY A 699 29.72 -0.31 3.61
CA GLY A 699 28.61 0.01 4.52
C GLY A 699 27.24 0.23 3.85
N TYR A 700 27.14 0.08 2.52
CA TYR A 700 25.88 0.02 1.78
C TYR A 700 25.61 -1.41 1.30
N CYS A 701 24.33 -1.73 1.17
CA CYS A 701 23.83 -3.04 0.77
C CYS A 701 23.26 -2.98 -0.65
N CYS A 702 23.28 -4.12 -1.33
CA CYS A 702 22.80 -4.24 -2.70
C CYS A 702 21.43 -4.91 -2.72
N SER A 703 20.37 -4.20 -3.08
CA SER A 703 19.01 -4.77 -3.14
C SER A 703 18.88 -5.84 -4.23
N LYS A 704 17.81 -6.64 -4.20
CA LYS A 704 17.51 -7.62 -5.28
C LYS A 704 17.37 -6.98 -6.66
N HIS A 705 17.10 -5.69 -6.69
CA HIS A 705 16.91 -4.90 -7.90
C HIS A 705 18.17 -4.16 -8.35
N GLY A 706 19.31 -4.41 -7.70
CA GLY A 706 20.60 -3.88 -8.12
C GLY A 706 20.85 -2.42 -7.73
N TRP A 707 20.35 -1.99 -6.57
CA TRP A 707 20.55 -0.64 -6.03
C TRP A 707 21.28 -0.64 -4.69
N CYS A 708 22.11 0.37 -4.48
CA CYS A 708 22.88 0.57 -3.25
C CYS A 708 22.14 1.43 -2.23
N GLY A 709 21.84 0.87 -1.07
CA GLY A 709 21.15 1.58 0.01
C GLY A 709 21.52 1.06 1.40
N LYS A 710 21.07 1.74 2.45
CA LYS A 710 21.37 1.39 3.85
C LYS A 710 20.16 0.89 4.65
N THR A 711 18.97 0.97 4.08
CA THR A 711 17.71 0.59 4.76
C THR A 711 17.41 -0.90 4.55
N SER A 712 16.46 -1.45 5.31
CA SER A 712 16.06 -2.86 5.22
C SER A 712 15.66 -3.30 3.81
N ALA A 713 15.01 -2.44 3.03
CA ALA A 713 14.65 -2.70 1.63
C ALA A 713 15.86 -3.01 0.72
N TYR A 714 17.06 -2.55 1.08
CA TYR A 714 18.30 -2.80 0.33
C TYR A 714 19.21 -3.80 1.03
N CYS A 715 19.11 -3.91 2.36
CA CYS A 715 20.02 -4.65 3.19
C CYS A 715 19.53 -6.03 3.62
N ASP A 716 18.23 -6.30 3.58
CA ASP A 716 17.64 -7.53 4.08
C ASP A 716 17.85 -8.71 3.12
N ILE A 717 18.51 -9.77 3.60
CA ILE A 717 18.73 -10.99 2.82
C ILE A 717 17.41 -11.65 2.42
N ASN A 718 16.35 -11.51 3.22
CA ASN A 718 15.02 -12.07 2.94
C ASN A 718 14.24 -11.26 1.87
N GLN A 719 14.61 -9.99 1.66
CA GLN A 719 14.10 -9.15 0.57
C GLN A 719 14.96 -9.28 -0.70
N GLY A 720 15.87 -10.27 -0.74
CA GLY A 720 16.74 -10.58 -1.87
C GLY A 720 17.99 -9.71 -1.96
N CYS A 721 18.50 -9.18 -0.84
CA CYS A 721 19.79 -8.49 -0.83
C CYS A 721 20.91 -9.38 -1.39
N GLN A 722 21.67 -8.87 -2.35
CA GLN A 722 22.74 -9.58 -3.06
C GLN A 722 24.07 -9.44 -2.29
N SER A 723 24.39 -10.43 -1.45
CA SER A 723 25.54 -10.41 -0.53
C SER A 723 26.90 -10.36 -1.22
N GLU A 724 26.97 -10.79 -2.49
CA GLU A 724 28.18 -10.71 -3.31
C GLU A 724 28.53 -9.27 -3.72
N PHE A 725 27.53 -8.37 -3.78
CA PHE A 725 27.64 -7.00 -4.29
C PHE A 725 27.33 -5.91 -3.24
N GLY A 726 27.05 -6.27 -1.99
CA GLY A 726 26.83 -5.30 -0.90
C GLY A 726 26.82 -5.96 0.48
N SER A 727 26.87 -5.16 1.55
CA SER A 727 26.93 -5.66 2.94
C SER A 727 25.55 -6.08 3.47
N CYS A 728 24.99 -7.18 2.95
CA CYS A 728 23.69 -7.69 3.37
C CYS A 728 23.67 -8.12 4.84
N LYS A 729 22.52 -7.91 5.48
CA LYS A 729 22.24 -8.28 6.87
C LYS A 729 20.93 -9.05 6.89
N THR A 730 20.79 -10.03 7.77
CA THR A 730 19.47 -10.52 8.15
C THR A 730 18.77 -9.42 8.92
N TYR A 731 17.88 -8.67 8.26
CA TYR A 731 16.90 -7.90 8.98
C TYR A 731 15.83 -8.91 9.36
N GLN A 732 15.69 -9.19 10.66
CA GLN A 732 14.53 -9.95 11.12
C GLN A 732 13.29 -9.21 10.64
N GLN A 733 12.47 -9.90 9.85
CA GLN A 733 11.18 -9.44 9.38
C GLN A 733 10.44 -8.82 10.57
N ARG A 734 10.23 -7.50 10.54
CA ARG A 734 9.01 -6.98 11.16
C ARG A 734 7.90 -7.26 10.16
N ASN A 735 7.33 -8.45 10.32
CA ASN A 735 6.04 -8.82 9.78
C ASN A 735 5.08 -7.65 9.94
N THR A 736 4.58 -7.12 8.82
CA THR A 736 3.33 -6.36 8.83
C THR A 736 2.20 -7.35 9.01
N THR A 737 1.91 -7.68 10.28
CA THR A 737 0.58 -7.95 10.89
C THR A 737 0.79 -8.64 12.24
N ASN A 738 0.82 -7.85 13.31
CA ASN A 738 0.37 -8.26 14.64
C ASN A 738 -0.28 -7.03 15.25
N ILE A 739 -1.51 -6.74 14.81
CA ILE A 739 -2.32 -5.66 15.35
C ILE A 739 -2.56 -5.99 16.82
N GLY A 740 -1.95 -5.21 17.72
CA GLY A 740 -2.32 -5.19 19.12
C GLY A 740 -1.63 -6.18 20.06
N LYS A 741 -0.59 -6.94 19.67
CA LYS A 741 0.12 -7.84 20.62
C LYS A 741 1.54 -7.39 21.02
N CYS A 742 1.99 -7.77 22.21
CA CYS A 742 3.30 -7.47 22.79
C CYS A 742 3.78 -8.58 23.72
N GLY A 743 5.08 -8.68 23.95
CA GLY A 743 5.67 -9.71 24.80
C GLY A 743 7.08 -10.08 24.39
N LYS A 744 7.70 -11.01 25.12
CA LYS A 744 9.11 -11.40 24.99
C LYS A 744 9.52 -11.82 23.57
N ASP A 745 8.60 -12.49 22.86
CA ASP A 745 8.82 -13.00 21.49
C ASP A 745 8.03 -12.23 20.42
N ILE A 746 7.24 -11.22 20.82
CA ILE A 746 6.37 -10.41 19.95
C ILE A 746 6.93 -8.99 19.77
N GLY A 747 7.58 -8.44 20.79
CA GLY A 747 8.14 -7.09 20.80
C GLY A 747 7.35 -6.10 21.65
N LYS A 748 7.73 -4.82 21.58
CA LYS A 748 7.11 -3.74 22.37
C LYS A 748 5.93 -3.11 21.64
N CYS A 749 4.96 -2.63 22.42
CA CYS A 749 3.92 -1.74 21.94
C CYS A 749 4.48 -0.44 21.38
N GLN A 750 3.72 0.15 20.46
CA GLN A 750 4.04 1.46 19.89
C GLN A 750 4.08 2.56 20.95
N LYS A 751 4.83 3.64 20.67
CA LYS A 751 5.00 4.77 21.61
C LYS A 751 3.63 5.36 21.99
N GLY A 752 3.36 5.51 23.29
CA GLY A 752 2.05 5.94 23.83
C GLY A 752 1.10 4.78 24.17
N TYR A 753 1.50 3.53 23.98
CA TYR A 753 0.72 2.33 24.32
C TYR A 753 1.46 1.45 25.33
N CYS A 754 0.68 0.71 26.11
CA CYS A 754 1.09 -0.15 27.21
C CYS A 754 0.85 -1.60 26.86
N CYS A 755 1.65 -2.50 27.42
CA CYS A 755 1.54 -3.93 27.19
C CYS A 755 0.83 -4.59 28.39
N SER A 756 -0.38 -5.11 28.20
CA SER A 756 -1.12 -5.80 29.27
C SER A 756 -0.43 -7.12 29.65
N LYS A 757 -0.81 -7.71 30.79
CA LYS A 757 -0.29 -9.03 31.22
C LYS A 757 -0.59 -10.16 30.24
N TYR A 758 -1.58 -9.97 29.38
CA TYR A 758 -2.02 -10.94 28.36
C TYR A 758 -1.31 -10.74 27.01
N GLY A 759 -0.33 -9.84 26.96
CA GLY A 759 0.46 -9.59 25.76
C GLY A 759 -0.29 -8.80 24.70
N TRP A 760 -1.11 -7.83 25.12
CA TRP A 760 -1.83 -6.93 24.21
C TRP A 760 -1.47 -5.46 24.43
N CYS A 761 -1.40 -4.70 23.35
CA CYS A 761 -1.13 -3.28 23.33
C CYS A 761 -2.42 -2.47 23.42
N GLY A 762 -2.51 -1.59 24.42
CA GLY A 762 -3.62 -0.65 24.60
C GLY A 762 -3.17 0.59 25.37
N ASN A 763 -3.98 1.63 25.41
CA ASN A 763 -3.65 2.91 26.06
C ASN A 763 -4.61 3.29 27.20
N THR A 764 -5.44 2.35 27.65
CA THR A 764 -6.38 2.52 28.77
C THR A 764 -5.83 1.88 30.05
N LYS A 765 -6.45 2.17 31.21
CA LYS A 765 -6.01 1.69 32.53
C LYS A 765 -5.82 0.16 32.59
N VAL A 766 -6.66 -0.60 31.91
CA VAL A 766 -6.61 -2.08 31.85
C VAL A 766 -5.31 -2.60 31.22
N TYR A 767 -4.70 -1.82 30.33
CA TYR A 767 -3.45 -2.17 29.65
C TYR A 767 -2.24 -1.52 30.30
N CYS A 768 -2.43 -0.36 30.94
CA CYS A 768 -1.34 0.49 31.43
C CYS A 768 -1.04 0.39 32.91
N SER A 769 -2.01 -0.06 33.73
CA SER A 769 -1.86 -0.16 35.18
C SER A 769 -0.84 -1.24 35.56
N LYS A 770 0.13 -0.89 36.41
CA LYS A 770 1.05 -1.87 37.00
C LYS A 770 0.34 -2.88 37.90
N GLU A 771 -0.73 -2.48 38.57
CA GLU A 771 -1.53 -3.37 39.44
C GLU A 771 -2.28 -4.44 38.64
N GLU A 772 -2.65 -4.15 37.38
CA GLU A 772 -3.30 -5.08 36.46
C GLU A 772 -2.30 -5.95 35.67
N GLY A 773 -1.00 -5.84 35.98
CA GLY A 773 0.07 -6.64 35.39
C GLY A 773 0.63 -6.10 34.08
N CYS A 774 0.59 -4.77 33.86
CA CYS A 774 1.25 -4.16 32.71
C CYS A 774 2.76 -4.50 32.67
N GLN A 775 3.22 -4.98 31.52
CA GLN A 775 4.58 -5.43 31.28
C GLN A 775 5.46 -4.25 30.80
N SER A 776 6.14 -3.57 31.74
CA SER A 776 6.92 -2.35 31.47
C SER A 776 8.10 -2.54 30.52
N GLU A 777 8.55 -3.78 30.33
CA GLU A 777 9.59 -4.12 29.36
C GLU A 777 9.10 -4.00 27.91
N PHE A 778 7.79 -4.15 27.70
CA PHE A 778 7.13 -4.20 26.39
C PHE A 778 6.11 -3.07 26.16
N GLY A 779 5.94 -2.12 27.07
CA GLY A 779 5.05 -0.96 26.89
C GLY A 779 5.21 0.11 27.98
N GLN A 780 4.55 1.26 27.83
CA GLN A 780 4.68 2.41 28.76
C GLN A 780 3.70 2.33 29.94
N CYS A 781 3.97 1.46 30.92
CA CYS A 781 3.12 1.32 32.11
C CYS A 781 3.19 2.53 33.04
N TRP A 782 2.05 2.96 33.58
CA TRP A 782 1.95 4.05 34.56
C TRP A 782 1.22 3.62 35.81
#